data_AF-A0A9X1IQB0-F1
#
_entry.id   AF-A0A9X1IQB0-F1
#
_cell.length_a   1.000
_cell.length_b   1.000
_cell.length_c   1.000
_cell.angle_alpha   90.00
_cell.angle_beta   90.00
_cell.angle_gamma   90.00
#
_symmetry.space_group_name_H-M   'P 1'
#
loop_
_entity.id
_entity.type
_entity.pdbx_description
1 polymer ?
#
loop_
_entity_poly.entity_id
_entity_poly.type
_entity_poly.pdbx_seq_one_letter_code
_entity_poly.pdbx_strand_id
1 'polypeptide(L)'
;MMSNAKFRLSRLGGHLLAGSCLLIVAALPNPASAQDSARTAGATSSDTEAETGGIEEIVVTARFVSENLQDTPIAITAQTAGQLDAANVSNIGTLGAVVPNLQTVPGDQQSAGTPRVSLRGVQQGSTSSLAVPPAIAIYTDDIYHGTTAGSDLDFTDVSRIEINRGPQSTLSGNASIGGSIKLYTVDPKGDGSGYLQAVGGSRKKMGLSGALDLALSRTLAMRLSGNFEQQQGFGNRLDFSCMMDKLGTPSLKGKIPYFQPDSANRDCIIGHTGGGRTAVGQVKLRWQPNSDIDLLLTARHREDDLEETPEVILKYFEPCISGLTGPQPCADAGSKQSYSRAIFNTFGVLTDNRFLVPQRNGGIYDSYSTYCRPILDTTGANLPAGYPTGLCFSPNKTSSHTLVSGKLSANLAANLHMTAILGYTDYSNSFTQSGDESPLANSLNNFINIDKQTSAELRFDGKLFNDKLNWVVGGFAMRLIGYQNNTLSYQNIYQYSKVRGVNESKSVFFHLDYNLTDRWRVSGGARYTDTQIAITIDNPQQISVLAPVVSGQKRKDWLISTDYKITDHILAYASAASGSRPPGLTTIVNTPRQLAPTSAEDLISYELGLKADLLDRRLRTNLTAFYLDYRQLATSIQGTECRNQPGATATFFNVVNLSPAAITTCSQFPGVPDPITFFLNLGIPAKVKGIEWDITAVPVEGLRIDWTGGYNHFASGITAAGQPGYLAPGNLRQPEWNMHANLSYDVHTSLGTFTPRLDWNWQSRQTFDPSPATRAPFPQFVIEPYSLWNAQVAYEAPDRGWTATLSVTNLDNKWYHYQLLEGTLNQQTRVAAPREFAVTVKRTF
;
A
#
# COMPACT_ATOMS: atom_id res chain seq x y z
N MET A 1 8.75 -55.80 12.30
CA MET A 1 7.35 -55.65 12.73
C MET A 1 6.86 -54.29 12.24
N MET A 2 5.96 -54.32 11.25
CA MET A 2 5.05 -53.31 10.69
C MET A 2 5.50 -51.88 10.32
N SER A 3 5.57 -51.70 9.00
CA SER A 3 5.51 -50.53 8.10
C SER A 3 4.48 -49.45 8.44
N ASN A 4 4.80 -48.17 8.18
CA ASN A 4 4.06 -47.36 7.20
C ASN A 4 4.79 -46.09 6.73
N ALA A 5 4.64 -45.85 5.43
CA ALA A 5 5.39 -44.95 4.58
C ALA A 5 5.06 -43.45 4.78
N LYS A 6 6.08 -42.60 4.65
CA LYS A 6 5.94 -41.16 4.38
C LYS A 6 6.50 -40.87 2.99
N PHE A 7 5.64 -40.43 2.08
CA PHE A 7 6.00 -39.83 0.80
C PHE A 7 6.84 -38.56 1.06
N ARG A 8 8.08 -38.55 0.58
CA ARG A 8 8.89 -37.34 0.41
C ARG A 8 8.78 -36.93 -1.07
N LEU A 9 8.13 -35.80 -1.36
CA LEU A 9 8.36 -35.11 -2.63
C LEU A 9 9.70 -34.36 -2.53
N SER A 10 10.68 -34.86 -3.26
CA SER A 10 11.98 -34.24 -3.47
C SER A 10 11.87 -33.00 -4.34
N ARG A 11 12.52 -31.92 -3.90
CA ARG A 11 12.89 -30.75 -4.68
C ARG A 11 13.63 -31.17 -5.96
N LEU A 12 13.04 -30.89 -7.11
CA LEU A 12 13.72 -30.75 -8.40
C LEU A 12 12.85 -29.86 -9.29
N GLY A 13 13.43 -28.78 -9.80
CA GLY A 13 12.71 -27.77 -10.59
C GLY A 13 13.16 -26.34 -10.30
N GLY A 14 14.46 -26.12 -10.04
CA GLY A 14 15.09 -24.82 -10.18
C GLY A 14 15.91 -24.85 -11.47
N HIS A 15 15.84 -23.76 -12.24
CA HIS A 15 16.47 -23.54 -13.55
C HIS A 15 15.66 -24.00 -14.77
N LEU A 16 14.78 -23.11 -15.24
CA LEU A 16 14.59 -22.75 -16.66
C LEU A 16 13.46 -21.72 -16.70
N LEU A 17 13.79 -20.43 -16.58
CA LEU A 17 13.03 -19.26 -17.05
C LEU A 17 13.87 -18.01 -16.74
N ALA A 18 15.09 -17.98 -17.26
CA ALA A 18 15.93 -16.79 -17.33
C ALA A 18 16.70 -16.90 -18.63
N GLY A 19 16.12 -16.39 -19.71
CA GLY A 19 16.71 -16.48 -21.04
C GLY A 19 15.75 -16.04 -22.12
N SER A 20 15.89 -14.79 -22.55
CA SER A 20 15.52 -14.30 -23.88
C SER A 20 14.03 -14.09 -24.18
N CYS A 21 13.46 -12.97 -23.68
CA CYS A 21 12.43 -12.26 -24.42
C CYS A 21 13.07 -11.55 -25.63
N LEU A 22 13.22 -12.27 -26.73
CA LEU A 22 13.43 -11.68 -28.06
C LEU A 22 12.14 -11.96 -28.85
N LEU A 23 11.23 -10.98 -28.86
CA LEU A 23 10.08 -10.96 -29.77
C LEU A 23 10.61 -10.70 -31.18
N ILE A 24 10.81 -11.79 -31.95
CA ILE A 24 10.93 -11.70 -33.40
C ILE A 24 9.52 -11.41 -33.92
N VAL A 25 9.29 -10.17 -34.35
CA VAL A 25 8.14 -9.78 -35.17
C VAL A 25 8.30 -10.47 -36.53
N ALA A 26 7.66 -11.63 -36.69
CA ALA A 26 7.48 -12.24 -38.01
C ALA A 26 6.28 -11.55 -38.67
N ALA A 27 6.56 -10.67 -39.63
CA ALA A 27 5.58 -10.16 -40.57
C ALA A 27 4.98 -11.33 -41.37
N LEU A 28 3.70 -11.63 -41.17
CA LEU A 28 2.93 -12.49 -42.05
C LEU A 28 2.07 -11.61 -42.98
N PRO A 29 2.07 -11.85 -44.30
CA PRO A 29 1.27 -11.10 -45.24
C PRO A 29 -0.20 -11.52 -45.20
N ASN A 30 -1.08 -10.52 -45.34
CA ASN A 30 -2.52 -10.65 -45.58
C ASN A 30 -2.86 -11.65 -46.70
N PRO A 31 -3.98 -12.37 -46.56
CA PRO A 31 -4.91 -12.56 -47.65
C PRO A 31 -6.16 -11.72 -47.41
N ALA A 32 -6.46 -10.87 -48.40
CA ALA A 32 -7.74 -10.22 -48.56
C ALA A 32 -8.88 -11.25 -48.69
N SER A 33 -10.06 -10.97 -48.13
CA SER A 33 -11.32 -10.89 -48.89
C SER A 33 -12.54 -10.55 -48.03
N ALA A 34 -13.26 -9.55 -48.55
CA ALA A 34 -14.71 -9.48 -48.75
C ALA A 34 -15.68 -9.21 -47.58
N GLN A 35 -16.49 -8.20 -47.85
CA GLN A 35 -17.71 -7.75 -47.19
C GLN A 35 -18.72 -8.90 -46.99
N ASP A 36 -19.34 -8.94 -45.81
CA ASP A 36 -20.79 -8.88 -45.72
C ASP A 36 -21.22 -8.41 -44.32
N SER A 37 -21.96 -7.31 -44.27
CA SER A 37 -22.50 -6.74 -43.04
C SER A 37 -23.85 -7.35 -42.73
N ALA A 38 -23.97 -8.06 -41.61
CA ALA A 38 -25.24 -8.37 -40.98
C ALA A 38 -25.23 -7.86 -39.53
N ARG A 39 -26.00 -6.79 -39.30
CA ARG A 39 -26.27 -6.17 -38.00
C ARG A 39 -27.05 -7.15 -37.10
N THR A 40 -26.56 -7.36 -35.88
CA THR A 40 -27.40 -7.80 -34.75
C THR A 40 -26.94 -7.10 -33.48
N ALA A 41 -27.90 -6.49 -32.79
CA ALA A 41 -27.72 -5.60 -31.65
C ALA A 41 -27.19 -6.34 -30.41
N GLY A 42 -26.19 -5.74 -29.76
CA GLY A 42 -25.66 -6.15 -28.46
C GLY A 42 -24.76 -5.07 -27.89
N ALA A 43 -25.26 -4.36 -26.87
CA ALA A 43 -24.57 -3.48 -25.91
C ALA A 43 -23.21 -2.88 -26.34
N THR A 44 -23.24 -1.89 -27.23
CA THR A 44 -22.17 -0.91 -27.39
C THR A 44 -22.37 0.23 -26.39
N SER A 45 -21.59 0.26 -25.32
CA SER A 45 -21.30 1.48 -24.58
C SER A 45 -19.80 1.73 -24.68
N SER A 46 -19.37 2.45 -25.73
CA SER A 46 -18.11 3.24 -25.73
C SER A 46 -17.74 3.93 -27.06
N ASP A 47 -18.62 4.13 -28.06
CA ASP A 47 -18.19 4.82 -29.31
C ASP A 47 -19.25 5.72 -29.96
N THR A 48 -20.20 6.27 -29.20
CA THR A 48 -21.17 7.24 -29.75
C THR A 48 -21.51 8.39 -28.80
N GLU A 49 -20.61 8.74 -27.87
CA GLU A 49 -20.76 9.92 -26.99
C GLU A 49 -19.70 11.01 -27.22
N ALA A 50 -18.81 10.82 -28.19
CA ALA A 50 -17.80 11.83 -28.55
C ALA A 50 -18.37 13.09 -29.23
N GLU A 51 -19.69 13.18 -29.47
CA GLU A 51 -20.32 14.36 -30.10
C GLU A 51 -20.98 15.34 -29.10
N THR A 52 -21.06 15.01 -27.81
CA THR A 52 -21.51 15.97 -26.80
C THR A 52 -20.32 16.37 -25.94
N GLY A 53 -19.82 17.60 -26.05
CA GLY A 53 -18.68 18.13 -25.29
C GLY A 53 -18.91 18.31 -23.77
N GLY A 54 -19.64 17.39 -23.13
CA GLY A 54 -19.87 17.30 -21.69
C GLY A 54 -19.03 16.18 -21.04
N ILE A 55 -19.03 16.14 -19.71
CA ILE A 55 -18.25 15.19 -18.90
C ILE A 55 -18.79 13.77 -19.06
N GLU A 56 -17.92 12.82 -19.39
CA GLU A 56 -18.25 11.41 -19.60
C GLU A 56 -18.96 10.77 -18.39
N GLU A 57 -19.90 9.87 -18.69
CA GLU A 57 -20.53 9.06 -17.66
C GLU A 57 -19.60 7.94 -17.20
N ILE A 58 -19.58 7.68 -15.89
CA ILE A 58 -18.78 6.61 -15.30
C ILE A 58 -19.72 5.63 -14.62
N VAL A 59 -19.63 4.36 -15.02
CA VAL A 59 -20.36 3.25 -14.40
C VAL A 59 -19.52 2.63 -13.29
N VAL A 60 -20.13 2.41 -12.14
CA VAL A 60 -19.50 1.82 -10.96
C VAL A 60 -20.27 0.60 -10.47
N THR A 61 -19.58 -0.30 -9.77
CA THR A 61 -20.17 -1.53 -9.20
C THR A 61 -20.09 -1.58 -7.67
N ALA A 62 -20.07 -0.40 -7.04
CA ALA A 62 -19.84 -0.27 -5.61
C ALA A 62 -20.83 -1.05 -4.74
N ARG A 63 -22.10 -1.16 -5.18
CA ARG A 63 -23.19 -1.87 -4.49
C ARG A 63 -23.55 -3.22 -5.11
N PHE A 64 -22.60 -3.83 -5.83
CA PHE A 64 -22.77 -5.08 -6.59
C PHE A 64 -23.68 -4.99 -7.81
N VAL A 65 -24.25 -3.82 -8.09
CA VAL A 65 -25.00 -3.52 -9.30
C VAL A 65 -24.27 -2.45 -10.10
N SER A 66 -24.34 -2.53 -11.43
CA SER A 66 -23.80 -1.50 -12.31
C SER A 66 -24.73 -0.30 -12.33
N GLU A 67 -24.22 0.86 -11.94
CA GLU A 67 -24.99 2.12 -11.92
C GLU A 67 -24.11 3.32 -12.25
N ASN A 68 -24.72 4.41 -12.71
CA ASN A 68 -24.01 5.66 -12.95
C ASN A 68 -23.50 6.24 -11.62
N LEU A 69 -22.26 6.75 -11.61
CA LEU A 69 -21.61 7.34 -10.44
C LEU A 69 -22.44 8.46 -9.80
N GLN A 70 -23.14 9.27 -10.60
CA GLN A 70 -24.00 10.36 -10.14
C GLN A 70 -25.31 9.88 -9.49
N ASP A 71 -25.73 8.64 -9.77
CA ASP A 71 -26.93 8.01 -9.19
C ASP A 71 -26.62 7.11 -7.98
N THR A 72 -25.33 6.89 -7.69
CA THR A 72 -24.89 6.04 -6.57
C THR A 72 -24.93 6.84 -5.25
N PRO A 73 -25.66 6.42 -4.21
CA PRO A 73 -25.88 7.23 -2.99
C PRO A 73 -24.79 7.03 -1.93
N ILE A 74 -23.52 7.05 -2.36
CA ILE A 74 -22.33 6.93 -1.50
C ILE A 74 -21.24 7.88 -1.98
N ALA A 75 -20.31 8.20 -1.08
CA ALA A 75 -19.07 8.89 -1.42
C ALA A 75 -18.12 7.93 -2.15
N ILE A 76 -18.01 8.12 -3.47
CA ILE A 76 -17.17 7.31 -4.35
C ILE A 76 -16.40 8.22 -5.30
N THR A 77 -15.15 7.84 -5.57
CA THR A 77 -14.37 8.39 -6.69
C THR A 77 -14.05 7.25 -7.62
N ALA A 78 -14.23 7.45 -8.92
CA ALA A 78 -13.84 6.50 -9.95
C ALA A 78 -12.95 7.20 -10.97
N GLN A 79 -11.85 6.54 -11.33
CA GLN A 79 -10.85 7.05 -12.27
C GLN A 79 -10.68 6.05 -13.41
N THR A 80 -10.77 6.52 -14.66
CA THR A 80 -10.51 5.72 -15.86
C THR A 80 -9.02 5.60 -16.13
N ALA A 81 -8.63 4.67 -17.01
CA ALA A 81 -7.24 4.51 -17.43
C ALA A 81 -6.60 5.82 -17.94
N GLY A 82 -7.30 6.54 -18.83
CA GLY A 82 -6.80 7.80 -19.39
C GLY A 82 -6.61 8.90 -18.34
N GLN A 83 -7.49 8.95 -17.33
CA GLN A 83 -7.36 9.90 -16.21
C GLN A 83 -6.16 9.58 -15.32
N LEU A 84 -5.92 8.29 -15.04
CA LEU A 84 -4.76 7.83 -14.26
C LEU A 84 -3.45 8.10 -15.00
N ASP A 85 -3.39 7.78 -16.29
CA ASP A 85 -2.24 8.04 -17.16
C ASP A 85 -1.93 9.54 -17.21
N ALA A 86 -2.95 10.38 -17.43
CA ALA A 86 -2.78 11.84 -17.49
C ALA A 86 -2.34 12.47 -16.16
N ALA A 87 -2.67 11.83 -15.02
CA ALA A 87 -2.23 12.27 -13.70
C ALA A 87 -0.88 11.65 -13.28
N ASN A 88 -0.24 10.84 -14.14
CA ASN A 88 0.98 10.08 -13.84
C ASN A 88 0.82 9.14 -12.62
N VAL A 89 -0.38 8.56 -12.43
CA VAL A 89 -0.67 7.61 -11.36
C VAL A 89 -0.65 6.19 -11.93
N SER A 90 0.39 5.41 -11.60
CA SER A 90 0.58 4.05 -12.13
C SER A 90 0.41 2.93 -11.11
N ASN A 91 0.27 3.28 -9.83
CA ASN A 91 0.12 2.30 -8.74
C ASN A 91 -0.57 2.91 -7.51
N ILE A 92 -1.01 2.05 -6.59
CA ILE A 92 -1.69 2.46 -5.34
C ILE A 92 -0.88 3.45 -4.51
N GLY A 93 0.46 3.34 -4.47
CA GLY A 93 1.32 4.24 -3.69
C GLY A 93 1.21 5.72 -4.10
N THR A 94 0.74 6.00 -5.31
CA THR A 94 0.58 7.36 -5.87
C THR A 94 -0.88 7.81 -6.01
N LEU A 95 -1.84 6.93 -5.70
CA LEU A 95 -3.28 7.17 -5.92
C LEU A 95 -3.84 8.34 -5.08
N GLY A 96 -3.23 8.63 -3.93
CA GLY A 96 -3.60 9.77 -3.09
C GLY A 96 -3.48 11.15 -3.78
N ALA A 97 -2.77 11.23 -4.92
CA ALA A 97 -2.66 12.47 -5.69
C ALA A 97 -3.98 12.89 -6.35
N VAL A 98 -4.95 11.98 -6.56
CA VAL A 98 -6.19 12.27 -7.30
C VAL A 98 -7.47 11.97 -6.53
N VAL A 99 -7.37 11.53 -5.27
CA VAL A 99 -8.53 11.08 -4.48
C VAL A 99 -8.67 11.92 -3.18
N PRO A 100 -9.88 12.44 -2.87
CA PRO A 100 -10.11 13.24 -1.66
C PRO A 100 -9.83 12.46 -0.39
N ASN A 101 -9.16 13.08 0.60
CA ASN A 101 -8.87 12.46 1.92
C ASN A 101 -8.22 11.06 1.87
N LEU A 102 -7.66 10.67 0.72
CA LEU A 102 -6.82 9.49 0.57
C LEU A 102 -5.37 9.94 0.69
N GLN A 103 -4.64 9.34 1.62
CA GLN A 103 -3.19 9.44 1.66
C GLN A 103 -2.59 8.09 1.35
N THR A 104 -1.73 8.07 0.34
CA THR A 104 -0.93 6.89 -0.01
C THR A 104 0.54 7.26 0.12
N VAL A 105 1.31 6.35 0.69
CA VAL A 105 2.77 6.46 0.74
C VAL A 105 3.34 5.21 0.10
N PRO A 106 4.30 5.32 -0.84
CA PRO A 106 4.99 4.16 -1.38
C PRO A 106 5.55 3.27 -0.29
N GLY A 107 5.60 1.97 -0.57
CA GLY A 107 6.12 1.02 0.39
C GLY A 107 7.64 1.05 0.52
N ASP A 108 8.10 0.78 1.73
CA ASP A 108 9.49 0.95 2.16
C ASP A 108 9.93 -0.23 3.05
N GLN A 109 11.15 -0.15 3.58
CA GLN A 109 11.75 -1.19 4.42
C GLN A 109 10.99 -1.51 5.71
N GLN A 110 10.18 -0.57 6.23
CA GLN A 110 9.37 -0.87 7.41
C GLN A 110 8.03 -1.50 7.05
N SER A 111 7.54 -1.26 5.84
CA SER A 111 6.28 -1.84 5.33
C SER A 111 6.49 -3.07 4.46
N ALA A 112 7.68 -3.69 4.42
CA ALA A 112 7.96 -4.79 3.50
C ALA A 112 7.74 -4.42 2.03
N GLY A 113 7.93 -3.15 1.70
CA GLY A 113 7.67 -2.61 0.38
C GLY A 113 6.21 -2.43 0.01
N THR A 114 5.27 -2.67 0.94
CA THR A 114 3.82 -2.48 0.72
C THR A 114 3.40 -1.02 0.94
N PRO A 115 2.43 -0.50 0.19
CA PRO A 115 2.05 0.88 0.27
C PRO A 115 1.25 1.10 1.56
N ARG A 116 1.46 2.23 2.22
CA ARG A 116 0.61 2.64 3.33
C ARG A 116 -0.55 3.45 2.80
N VAL A 117 -1.75 3.06 3.23
CA VAL A 117 -3.01 3.71 2.81
C VAL A 117 -3.71 4.26 4.05
N SER A 118 -4.20 5.49 3.96
CA SER A 118 -5.10 6.08 4.94
C SER A 118 -6.26 6.74 4.21
N LEU A 119 -7.49 6.54 4.70
CA LEU A 119 -8.70 7.07 4.09
C LEU A 119 -9.58 7.70 5.18
N ARG A 120 -9.89 8.99 5.07
CA ARG A 120 -10.65 9.74 6.08
C ARG A 120 -10.09 9.65 7.51
N GLY A 121 -8.77 9.68 7.66
CA GLY A 121 -8.08 9.53 8.94
C GLY A 121 -7.97 8.09 9.44
N VAL A 122 -8.61 7.13 8.76
CA VAL A 122 -8.55 5.71 9.10
C VAL A 122 -7.31 5.09 8.48
N GLN A 123 -6.37 4.68 9.34
CA GLN A 123 -5.07 4.17 8.91
C GLN A 123 -5.06 2.65 8.77
N GLN A 124 -4.36 2.15 7.74
CA GLN A 124 -4.18 0.72 7.49
C GLN A 124 -3.59 -0.07 8.67
N GLY A 125 -2.77 0.56 9.52
CA GLY A 125 -2.07 -0.13 10.61
C GLY A 125 -0.76 -0.79 10.13
N SER A 126 -0.44 -1.99 10.65
CA SER A 126 0.76 -2.74 10.26
C SER A 126 0.58 -3.37 8.87
N THR A 127 1.26 -2.83 7.85
CA THR A 127 0.97 -3.10 6.43
C THR A 127 1.65 -4.35 5.83
N SER A 128 2.30 -5.17 6.65
CA SER A 128 2.89 -6.45 6.21
C SER A 128 2.59 -7.60 7.17
N SER A 129 1.73 -7.37 8.18
CA SER A 129 1.40 -8.38 9.17
C SER A 129 0.33 -9.33 8.64
N LEU A 130 0.62 -10.63 8.62
CA LEU A 130 -0.40 -11.67 8.43
C LEU A 130 -1.38 -11.80 9.62
N ALA A 131 -1.06 -11.13 10.73
CA ALA A 131 -1.74 -11.27 12.02
C ALA A 131 -2.64 -10.08 12.34
N VAL A 132 -2.69 -9.06 11.49
CA VAL A 132 -3.53 -7.87 11.64
C VAL A 132 -4.22 -7.58 10.31
N PRO A 133 -5.56 -7.64 10.25
CA PRO A 133 -6.28 -7.35 9.01
C PRO A 133 -6.17 -5.88 8.59
N PRO A 134 -6.30 -5.58 7.29
CA PRO A 134 -6.27 -4.21 6.79
C PRO A 134 -7.41 -3.33 7.32
N ALA A 135 -7.34 -2.01 7.11
CA ALA A 135 -8.44 -1.10 7.43
C ALA A 135 -9.21 -0.62 6.18
N ILE A 136 -8.52 -0.57 5.04
CA ILE A 136 -9.03 -0.34 3.70
C ILE A 136 -8.90 -1.65 2.93
N ALA A 137 -10.03 -2.16 2.42
CA ALA A 137 -10.05 -3.39 1.64
C ALA A 137 -9.59 -3.12 0.19
N ILE A 138 -8.69 -3.95 -0.33
CA ILE A 138 -8.14 -3.81 -1.68
C ILE A 138 -8.61 -4.99 -2.53
N TYR A 139 -9.03 -4.72 -3.76
CA TYR A 139 -9.51 -5.72 -4.72
C TYR A 139 -8.81 -5.60 -6.07
N THR A 140 -8.59 -6.74 -6.72
CA THR A 140 -8.22 -6.82 -8.14
C THR A 140 -9.19 -7.76 -8.84
N ASP A 141 -9.95 -7.26 -9.81
CA ASP A 141 -10.97 -8.03 -10.53
C ASP A 141 -11.90 -8.81 -9.58
N ASP A 142 -12.44 -8.10 -8.59
CA ASP A 142 -13.28 -8.61 -7.49
C ASP A 142 -12.60 -9.62 -6.53
N ILE A 143 -11.30 -9.91 -6.68
CA ILE A 143 -10.55 -10.73 -5.72
C ILE A 143 -10.04 -9.86 -4.58
N TYR A 144 -10.51 -10.13 -3.36
CA TYR A 144 -10.09 -9.47 -2.13
C TYR A 144 -8.65 -9.84 -1.75
N HIS A 145 -7.86 -8.87 -1.29
CA HIS A 145 -6.53 -9.09 -0.70
C HIS A 145 -6.60 -9.07 0.83
N GLY A 146 -6.39 -10.23 1.47
CA GLY A 146 -6.50 -10.41 2.92
C GLY A 146 -5.36 -9.80 3.73
N THR A 147 -4.24 -9.47 3.08
CA THR A 147 -3.13 -8.67 3.59
C THR A 147 -2.84 -7.55 2.60
N THR A 148 -2.18 -6.49 3.04
CA THR A 148 -1.64 -5.47 2.11
C THR A 148 -0.38 -5.91 1.39
N ALA A 149 0.22 -7.01 1.84
CA ALA A 149 1.29 -7.68 1.12
C ALA A 149 0.74 -8.28 -0.18
N GLY A 150 1.38 -7.99 -1.32
CA GLY A 150 0.88 -8.38 -2.65
C GLY A 150 -0.25 -7.49 -3.19
N SER A 151 -0.70 -6.50 -2.41
CA SER A 151 -1.67 -5.49 -2.84
C SER A 151 -1.02 -4.28 -3.51
N ASP A 152 0.30 -4.29 -3.74
CA ASP A 152 0.92 -3.35 -4.67
C ASP A 152 0.36 -3.64 -6.06
N LEU A 153 -0.70 -2.92 -6.41
CA LEU A 153 -1.32 -3.03 -7.71
C LEU A 153 -0.61 -2.06 -8.65
N ASP A 154 -0.02 -2.62 -9.69
CA ASP A 154 0.35 -1.88 -10.87
C ASP A 154 -0.89 -1.79 -11.80
N PHE A 155 -1.06 -0.64 -12.44
CA PHE A 155 -2.22 -0.32 -13.26
C PHE A 155 -2.08 -0.78 -14.73
N THR A 156 -1.30 -1.85 -14.98
CA THR A 156 -1.25 -2.52 -16.29
C THR A 156 -2.64 -2.86 -16.78
N ASP A 157 -2.99 -2.33 -17.96
CA ASP A 157 -4.23 -2.63 -18.67
C ASP A 157 -5.48 -2.47 -17.78
N VAL A 158 -5.44 -1.44 -16.93
CA VAL A 158 -6.57 -1.02 -16.10
C VAL A 158 -7.70 -0.50 -16.98
N SER A 159 -8.94 -0.83 -16.63
CA SER A 159 -10.14 -0.17 -17.16
C SER A 159 -10.50 1.01 -16.27
N ARG A 160 -10.64 0.77 -14.97
CA ARG A 160 -10.94 1.79 -13.97
C ARG A 160 -10.50 1.38 -12.57
N ILE A 161 -10.43 2.37 -11.69
CA ILE A 161 -10.32 2.19 -10.23
C ILE A 161 -11.53 2.83 -9.57
N GLU A 162 -12.13 2.12 -8.61
CA GLU A 162 -13.20 2.63 -7.75
C GLU A 162 -12.71 2.74 -6.31
N ILE A 163 -12.89 3.91 -5.69
CA ILE A 163 -12.55 4.17 -4.29
C ILE A 163 -13.83 4.53 -3.53
N ASN A 164 -14.28 3.59 -2.71
CA ASN A 164 -15.47 3.75 -1.86
C ASN A 164 -15.04 4.26 -0.50
N ARG A 165 -15.49 5.47 -0.13
CA ARG A 165 -15.07 6.16 1.09
C ARG A 165 -16.06 5.89 2.23
N GLY A 166 -15.53 5.77 3.44
CA GLY A 166 -16.32 5.39 4.61
C GLY A 166 -16.52 3.87 4.73
N PRO A 167 -17.10 3.39 5.85
CA PRO A 167 -17.22 1.96 6.11
C PRO A 167 -17.92 1.18 5.00
N GLN A 168 -17.29 0.11 4.53
CA GLN A 168 -17.83 -0.80 3.52
C GLN A 168 -18.05 -2.22 4.05
N SER A 169 -18.21 -2.37 5.36
CA SER A 169 -18.25 -3.69 6.01
C SER A 169 -19.44 -4.55 5.60
N THR A 170 -20.56 -3.96 5.18
CA THR A 170 -21.71 -4.69 4.64
C THR A 170 -21.44 -5.28 3.25
N LEU A 171 -20.81 -4.51 2.36
CA LEU A 171 -20.60 -4.87 0.96
C LEU A 171 -19.22 -5.51 0.74
N SER A 172 -18.13 -4.79 1.04
CA SER A 172 -16.77 -5.29 0.88
C SER A 172 -16.40 -6.33 1.95
N GLY A 173 -17.08 -6.35 3.09
CA GLY A 173 -16.85 -7.36 4.13
C GLY A 173 -15.77 -6.94 5.11
N ASN A 174 -15.07 -7.92 5.70
CA ASN A 174 -14.15 -7.64 6.79
C ASN A 174 -13.03 -6.66 6.36
N ALA A 175 -12.43 -5.95 7.33
CA ALA A 175 -11.24 -5.14 7.11
C ALA A 175 -11.42 -3.95 6.14
N SER A 176 -12.63 -3.37 6.13
CA SER A 176 -13.04 -2.25 5.27
C SER A 176 -13.63 -1.07 6.06
N ILE A 177 -13.14 -0.86 7.28
CA ILE A 177 -13.61 0.20 8.19
C ILE A 177 -13.39 1.62 7.64
N GLY A 178 -12.32 1.85 6.87
CA GLY A 178 -12.06 3.13 6.20
C GLY A 178 -12.68 3.24 4.80
N GLY A 179 -12.89 2.10 4.14
CA GLY A 179 -13.42 2.00 2.78
C GLY A 179 -12.83 0.86 1.96
N SER A 180 -12.92 0.97 0.65
CA SER A 180 -12.32 0.02 -0.28
C SER A 180 -11.74 0.66 -1.54
N ILE A 181 -10.70 0.04 -2.10
CA ILE A 181 -10.07 0.37 -3.38
C ILE A 181 -10.22 -0.86 -4.29
N LYS A 182 -10.89 -0.70 -5.42
CA LYS A 182 -11.15 -1.78 -6.38
C LYS A 182 -10.52 -1.46 -7.73
N LEU A 183 -9.59 -2.30 -8.16
CA LEU A 183 -8.99 -2.24 -9.50
C LEU A 183 -9.72 -3.20 -10.43
N TYR A 184 -10.17 -2.68 -11.58
CA TYR A 184 -10.76 -3.47 -12.66
C TYR A 184 -9.86 -3.40 -13.88
N THR A 185 -9.39 -4.55 -14.37
CA THR A 185 -8.63 -4.63 -15.62
C THR A 185 -9.55 -4.88 -16.81
N VAL A 186 -9.12 -4.55 -18.03
CA VAL A 186 -9.97 -4.66 -19.23
C VAL A 186 -10.37 -6.13 -19.46
N ASP A 187 -11.66 -6.38 -19.71
CA ASP A 187 -12.18 -7.71 -20.05
C ASP A 187 -12.14 -7.95 -21.56
N PRO A 188 -11.93 -9.21 -22.02
CA PRO A 188 -11.88 -9.54 -23.44
C PRO A 188 -13.19 -9.21 -24.18
N LYS A 189 -13.06 -8.67 -25.39
CA LYS A 189 -14.20 -8.33 -26.28
C LYS A 189 -14.24 -9.17 -27.56
N GLY A 190 -13.10 -9.66 -28.03
CA GLY A 190 -12.93 -10.37 -29.30
C GLY A 190 -12.87 -9.45 -30.52
N ASP A 191 -12.59 -8.16 -30.35
CA ASP A 191 -12.67 -7.15 -31.43
C ASP A 191 -11.35 -6.89 -32.16
N GLY A 192 -10.24 -7.52 -31.73
CA GLY A 192 -8.92 -7.31 -32.32
C GLY A 192 -8.18 -6.09 -31.78
N SER A 193 -8.79 -5.34 -30.84
CA SER A 193 -8.20 -4.11 -30.33
C SER A 193 -6.93 -4.35 -29.52
N GLY A 194 -6.01 -3.40 -29.57
CA GLY A 194 -4.76 -3.51 -28.83
C GLY A 194 -4.00 -2.20 -28.74
N TYR A 195 -2.89 -2.26 -28.01
CA TYR A 195 -1.92 -1.17 -28.01
C TYR A 195 -0.51 -1.68 -27.75
N LEU A 196 0.46 -0.87 -28.18
CA LEU A 196 1.85 -0.95 -27.79
C LEU A 196 2.32 0.43 -27.31
N GLN A 197 3.01 0.48 -26.19
CA GLN A 197 3.48 1.70 -25.56
C GLN A 197 4.94 1.54 -25.13
N ALA A 198 5.77 2.53 -25.43
CA ALA A 198 7.14 2.63 -24.93
C ALA A 198 7.31 3.92 -24.13
N VAL A 199 8.07 3.85 -23.03
CA VAL A 199 8.43 5.01 -22.21
C VAL A 199 9.94 5.08 -22.04
N GLY A 200 10.49 6.29 -22.11
CA GLY A 200 11.89 6.59 -21.83
C GLY A 200 12.02 7.87 -21.01
N GLY A 201 13.02 7.99 -20.14
CA GLY A 201 13.11 9.18 -19.30
C GLY A 201 14.30 9.27 -18.37
N SER A 202 14.13 10.10 -17.33
CA SER A 202 15.12 10.33 -16.28
C SER A 202 15.65 9.03 -15.66
N ARG A 203 16.94 9.04 -15.29
CA ARG A 203 17.62 7.91 -14.62
C ARG A 203 17.52 6.59 -15.40
N LYS A 204 17.80 6.68 -16.70
CA LYS A 204 17.75 5.53 -17.63
C LYS A 204 16.40 4.80 -17.58
N LYS A 205 15.30 5.53 -17.32
CA LYS A 205 13.95 4.95 -17.36
C LYS A 205 13.71 4.36 -18.73
N MET A 206 13.26 3.12 -18.76
CA MET A 206 12.76 2.43 -19.94
C MET A 206 11.54 1.60 -19.56
N GLY A 207 10.55 1.55 -20.44
CA GLY A 207 9.43 0.65 -20.25
C GLY A 207 8.73 0.31 -21.54
N LEU A 208 8.09 -0.85 -21.54
CA LEU A 208 7.29 -1.38 -22.62
C LEU A 208 5.99 -1.91 -22.04
N SER A 209 4.86 -1.53 -22.61
CA SER A 209 3.55 -2.06 -22.24
C SER A 209 2.77 -2.38 -23.49
N GLY A 210 1.86 -3.34 -23.39
CA GLY A 210 0.97 -3.64 -24.49
C GLY A 210 -0.14 -4.58 -24.09
N ALA A 211 -1.20 -4.54 -24.88
CA ALA A 211 -2.30 -5.47 -24.79
C ALA A 211 -2.83 -5.82 -26.18
N LEU A 212 -3.40 -7.01 -26.30
CA LEU A 212 -4.00 -7.54 -27.51
C LEU A 212 -5.27 -8.32 -27.17
N ASP A 213 -6.36 -7.95 -27.83
CA ASP A 213 -7.66 -8.60 -27.74
C ASP A 213 -7.89 -9.50 -28.96
N LEU A 214 -8.34 -10.74 -28.74
CA LEU A 214 -8.42 -11.79 -29.77
C LEU A 214 -9.75 -12.53 -29.67
N ALA A 215 -10.48 -12.61 -30.78
CA ALA A 215 -11.56 -13.59 -30.94
C ALA A 215 -10.97 -14.97 -31.25
N LEU A 216 -11.17 -15.93 -30.35
CA LEU A 216 -10.79 -17.33 -30.58
C LEU A 216 -11.93 -18.11 -31.27
N SER A 217 -13.17 -17.71 -31.01
CA SER A 217 -14.37 -18.18 -31.70
C SER A 217 -15.48 -17.12 -31.59
N ARG A 218 -16.70 -17.42 -32.07
CA ARG A 218 -17.87 -16.54 -31.89
C ARG A 218 -18.30 -16.34 -30.43
N THR A 219 -17.90 -17.23 -29.53
CA THR A 219 -18.33 -17.23 -28.11
C THR A 219 -17.15 -17.19 -27.15
N LEU A 220 -15.92 -17.14 -27.65
CA LEU A 220 -14.71 -17.21 -26.84
C LEU A 220 -13.74 -16.12 -27.28
N ALA A 221 -13.40 -15.23 -26.34
CA ALA A 221 -12.43 -14.16 -26.53
C ALA A 221 -11.27 -14.29 -25.53
N MET A 222 -10.11 -13.78 -25.90
CA MET A 222 -8.90 -13.77 -25.09
C MET A 222 -8.30 -12.37 -25.09
N ARG A 223 -7.78 -11.95 -23.94
CA ARG A 223 -6.98 -10.73 -23.82
C ARG A 223 -5.63 -11.07 -23.21
N LEU A 224 -4.57 -10.64 -23.89
CA LEU A 224 -3.19 -10.74 -23.42
C LEU A 224 -2.71 -9.33 -23.09
N SER A 225 -2.12 -9.13 -21.92
CA SER A 225 -1.54 -7.84 -21.54
C SER A 225 -0.25 -8.01 -20.77
N GLY A 226 0.65 -7.04 -20.90
CA GLY A 226 1.90 -7.03 -20.16
C GLY A 226 2.52 -5.65 -20.03
N ASN A 227 3.34 -5.50 -18.99
CA ASN A 227 4.10 -4.31 -18.70
C ASN A 227 5.49 -4.71 -18.21
N PHE A 228 6.47 -3.94 -18.63
CA PHE A 228 7.83 -3.97 -18.13
C PHE A 228 8.27 -2.53 -17.90
N GLU A 229 8.78 -2.21 -16.73
CA GLU A 229 9.41 -0.93 -16.44
C GLU A 229 10.71 -1.15 -15.70
N GLN A 230 11.74 -0.39 -16.06
CA GLN A 230 13.01 -0.32 -15.36
C GLN A 230 13.44 1.13 -15.22
N GLN A 231 13.93 1.50 -14.04
CA GLN A 231 14.50 2.81 -13.79
C GLN A 231 15.61 2.70 -12.75
N GLN A 232 16.72 3.43 -12.94
CA GLN A 232 17.77 3.52 -11.94
C GLN A 232 17.31 4.43 -10.78
N GLY A 233 17.71 4.09 -9.55
CA GLY A 233 17.37 4.88 -8.38
C GLY A 233 17.96 6.28 -8.35
N PHE A 234 17.34 7.14 -7.55
CA PHE A 234 17.76 8.54 -7.38
C PHE A 234 18.71 8.76 -6.20
N GLY A 235 18.82 7.81 -5.27
CA GLY A 235 19.86 7.80 -4.24
C GLY A 235 21.02 6.88 -4.62
N ASN A 236 22.24 7.25 -4.26
CA ASN A 236 23.42 6.40 -4.43
C ASN A 236 23.83 5.78 -3.10
N ARG A 237 24.34 4.55 -3.16
CA ARG A 237 25.12 3.97 -2.08
C ARG A 237 26.58 4.21 -2.36
N LEU A 238 27.27 4.82 -1.42
CA LEU A 238 28.66 5.24 -1.55
C LEU A 238 29.58 4.36 -0.69
N ASP A 239 30.79 4.09 -1.19
CA ASP A 239 31.86 3.56 -0.38
C ASP A 239 32.45 4.68 0.49
N PHE A 240 32.28 4.54 1.81
CA PHE A 240 32.72 5.55 2.77
C PHE A 240 34.22 5.84 2.71
N SER A 241 35.05 4.80 2.61
CA SER A 241 36.51 4.92 2.58
C SER A 241 36.98 5.65 1.34
N CYS A 242 36.41 5.30 0.18
CA CYS A 242 36.62 6.00 -1.07
C CYS A 242 36.22 7.47 -0.99
N MET A 243 35.08 7.76 -0.37
CA MET A 243 34.60 9.14 -0.23
C MET A 243 35.50 9.97 0.68
N MET A 244 35.96 9.42 1.80
CA MET A 244 36.90 10.13 2.69
C MET A 244 38.22 10.45 1.98
N ASP A 245 38.72 9.54 1.13
CA ASP A 245 39.91 9.79 0.32
C ASP A 245 39.66 10.88 -0.73
N LYS A 246 38.53 10.84 -1.46
CA LYS A 246 38.17 11.86 -2.45
C LYS A 246 37.92 13.24 -1.86
N LEU A 247 37.44 13.32 -0.62
CA LEU A 247 37.21 14.57 0.10
C LEU A 247 38.48 15.15 0.72
N GLY A 248 39.62 14.44 0.63
CA GLY A 248 40.87 14.87 1.26
C GLY A 248 40.87 14.74 2.79
N THR A 249 40.00 13.90 3.34
CA THR A 249 39.86 13.64 4.78
C THR A 249 40.10 12.16 5.14
N PRO A 250 41.20 11.53 4.67
CA PRO A 250 41.44 10.09 4.85
C PRO A 250 41.53 9.66 6.32
N SER A 251 41.88 10.57 7.23
CA SER A 251 41.93 10.30 8.67
C SER A 251 40.56 10.00 9.28
N LEU A 252 39.46 10.52 8.71
CA LEU A 252 38.11 10.31 9.22
C LEU A 252 37.62 8.87 9.04
N LYS A 253 38.19 8.13 8.08
CA LYS A 253 37.78 6.74 7.81
C LYS A 253 38.26 5.73 8.84
N GLY A 254 39.22 6.11 9.68
CA GLY A 254 39.92 5.17 10.57
C GLY A 254 40.49 4.00 9.79
N LYS A 255 40.18 2.78 10.23
CA LYS A 255 40.59 1.53 9.55
C LYS A 255 39.47 0.88 8.74
N ILE A 256 38.37 1.59 8.45
CA ILE A 256 37.31 1.04 7.59
C ILE A 256 37.94 0.71 6.22
N PRO A 257 37.77 -0.51 5.70
CA PRO A 257 38.32 -0.89 4.40
C PRO A 257 37.50 -0.29 3.26
N TYR A 258 37.99 -0.44 2.04
CA TYR A 258 37.12 -0.34 0.87
C TYR A 258 36.22 -1.59 0.87
N PHE A 259 34.90 -1.39 0.85
CA PHE A 259 33.95 -2.49 0.75
C PHE A 259 33.87 -3.04 -0.67
N GLN A 260 34.12 -2.18 -1.68
CA GLN A 260 34.40 -2.61 -3.05
C GLN A 260 35.77 -2.08 -3.48
N PRO A 261 36.77 -2.96 -3.74
CA PRO A 261 38.13 -2.53 -4.08
C PRO A 261 38.24 -1.59 -5.27
N ASP A 262 37.30 -1.67 -6.23
CA ASP A 262 37.26 -0.84 -7.44
C ASP A 262 36.38 0.43 -7.28
N SER A 263 35.88 0.74 -6.08
CA SER A 263 35.04 1.92 -5.83
C SER A 263 35.67 3.21 -6.33
N ALA A 264 37.00 3.35 -6.22
CA ALA A 264 37.71 4.53 -6.70
C ALA A 264 37.52 4.78 -8.21
N ASN A 265 37.36 3.71 -9.00
CA ASN A 265 37.14 3.75 -10.44
C ASN A 265 35.65 3.99 -10.80
N ARG A 266 34.74 3.90 -9.83
CA ARG A 266 33.27 4.04 -10.00
C ARG A 266 32.71 5.30 -9.33
N ASP A 267 33.54 6.32 -9.18
CA ASP A 267 33.17 7.53 -8.44
C ASP A 267 32.65 7.29 -7.01
N CYS A 268 33.19 6.25 -6.35
CA CYS A 268 32.78 5.75 -5.05
C CYS A 268 31.35 5.18 -4.98
N ILE A 269 30.62 5.08 -6.10
CA ILE A 269 29.28 4.51 -6.14
C ILE A 269 29.37 2.99 -6.16
N ILE A 270 28.72 2.35 -5.17
CA ILE A 270 28.66 0.89 -5.00
C ILE A 270 27.26 0.32 -5.28
N GLY A 271 26.25 1.16 -5.49
CA GLY A 271 24.88 0.79 -5.82
C GLY A 271 23.93 1.99 -5.84
N HIS A 272 22.65 1.72 -6.07
CA HIS A 272 21.58 2.74 -6.11
C HIS A 272 20.41 2.36 -5.19
N THR A 273 19.55 3.34 -4.91
CA THR A 273 18.34 3.23 -4.09
C THR A 273 17.20 4.01 -4.74
N GLY A 274 15.98 3.48 -4.68
CA GLY A 274 14.77 4.12 -5.18
C GLY A 274 14.42 3.85 -6.64
N GLY A 275 15.07 2.88 -7.28
CA GLY A 275 14.74 2.39 -8.61
C GLY A 275 14.43 0.90 -8.62
N GLY A 276 14.70 0.26 -9.75
CA GLY A 276 14.53 -1.17 -9.95
C GLY A 276 13.75 -1.50 -11.20
N ARG A 277 13.16 -2.70 -11.20
CA ARG A 277 12.47 -3.30 -12.33
C ARG A 277 11.18 -3.98 -11.89
N THR A 278 10.12 -3.76 -12.64
CA THR A 278 8.81 -4.41 -12.48
C THR A 278 8.44 -5.08 -13.80
N ALA A 279 7.89 -6.29 -13.73
CA ALA A 279 7.33 -6.99 -14.87
C ALA A 279 5.98 -7.61 -14.50
N VAL A 280 4.97 -7.42 -15.36
CA VAL A 280 3.62 -7.95 -15.18
C VAL A 280 3.18 -8.61 -16.48
N GLY A 281 2.58 -9.80 -16.37
CA GLY A 281 1.87 -10.46 -17.46
C GLY A 281 0.49 -10.89 -17.00
N GLN A 282 -0.51 -10.73 -17.87
CA GLN A 282 -1.88 -11.14 -17.61
C GLN A 282 -2.52 -11.76 -18.86
N VAL A 283 -3.30 -12.80 -18.62
CA VAL A 283 -4.15 -13.46 -19.61
C VAL A 283 -5.56 -13.54 -19.06
N LYS A 284 -6.53 -13.09 -19.85
CA LYS A 284 -7.96 -13.27 -19.59
C LYS A 284 -8.60 -14.07 -20.71
N LEU A 285 -9.48 -15.01 -20.34
CA LEU A 285 -10.34 -15.74 -21.25
C LEU A 285 -11.79 -15.49 -20.87
N ARG A 286 -12.61 -15.09 -21.84
CA ARG A 286 -14.03 -14.84 -21.65
C ARG A 286 -14.85 -15.75 -22.56
N TRP A 287 -15.73 -16.54 -21.97
CA TRP A 287 -16.59 -17.47 -22.69
C TRP A 287 -18.07 -17.11 -22.46
N GLN A 288 -18.76 -16.81 -23.56
CA GLN A 288 -20.17 -16.43 -23.59
C GLN A 288 -20.91 -17.34 -24.57
N PRO A 289 -21.28 -18.57 -24.16
CA PRO A 289 -21.94 -19.52 -25.06
C PRO A 289 -23.33 -19.06 -25.50
N ASN A 290 -23.97 -18.19 -24.72
CA ASN A 290 -25.25 -17.53 -25.01
C ASN A 290 -25.34 -16.22 -24.20
N SER A 291 -26.47 -15.51 -24.28
CA SER A 291 -26.71 -14.25 -23.55
C SER A 291 -26.85 -14.38 -22.04
N ASP A 292 -27.05 -15.61 -21.54
CA ASP A 292 -27.36 -15.87 -20.14
C ASP A 292 -26.16 -16.35 -19.33
N ILE A 293 -25.01 -16.62 -19.97
CA ILE A 293 -23.83 -17.17 -19.31
C ILE A 293 -22.60 -16.36 -19.75
N ASP A 294 -21.85 -15.88 -18.77
CA ASP A 294 -20.56 -15.22 -18.95
C ASP A 294 -19.53 -15.81 -17.97
N LEU A 295 -18.53 -16.49 -18.49
CA LEU A 295 -17.41 -17.04 -17.72
C LEU A 295 -16.13 -16.29 -18.05
N LEU A 296 -15.57 -15.60 -17.07
CA LEU A 296 -14.27 -14.94 -17.14
C LEU A 296 -13.24 -15.71 -16.31
N LEU A 297 -12.16 -16.14 -16.94
CA LEU A 297 -10.98 -16.72 -16.29
C LEU A 297 -9.82 -15.75 -16.41
N THR A 298 -9.12 -15.48 -15.30
CA THR A 298 -7.97 -14.58 -15.27
C THR A 298 -6.77 -15.28 -14.65
N ALA A 299 -5.60 -15.12 -15.28
CA ALA A 299 -4.31 -15.46 -14.70
C ALA A 299 -3.37 -14.27 -14.84
N ARG A 300 -2.79 -13.82 -13.73
CA ARG A 300 -1.85 -12.69 -13.67
C ARG A 300 -0.62 -13.09 -12.88
N HIS A 301 0.55 -12.69 -13.35
CA HIS A 301 1.81 -12.84 -12.65
C HIS A 301 2.58 -11.54 -12.67
N ARG A 302 3.20 -11.19 -11.54
CA ARG A 302 4.04 -10.01 -11.35
C ARG A 302 5.33 -10.42 -10.68
N GLU A 303 6.43 -9.86 -11.14
CA GLU A 303 7.75 -9.92 -10.50
C GLU A 303 8.32 -8.51 -10.35
N ASP A 304 8.92 -8.26 -9.18
CA ASP A 304 9.64 -7.03 -8.90
C ASP A 304 11.04 -7.35 -8.38
N ASP A 305 12.02 -6.59 -8.86
CA ASP A 305 13.38 -6.51 -8.35
C ASP A 305 13.71 -5.04 -8.15
N LEU A 306 13.39 -4.55 -6.96
CA LEU A 306 13.42 -3.13 -6.61
C LEU A 306 14.65 -2.82 -5.79
N GLU A 307 15.31 -1.72 -6.12
CA GLU A 307 16.31 -1.13 -5.24
C GLU A 307 15.61 -0.65 -3.97
N GLU A 308 16.32 -0.68 -2.85
CA GLU A 308 15.75 -0.25 -1.58
C GLU A 308 15.39 1.24 -1.58
N THR A 309 14.38 1.63 -0.80
CA THR A 309 13.92 3.03 -0.74
C THR A 309 15.00 3.91 -0.10
N PRO A 310 15.35 5.08 -0.70
CA PRO A 310 16.34 5.97 -0.11
C PRO A 310 15.88 6.51 1.25
N GLU A 311 16.72 6.32 2.26
CA GLU A 311 16.55 6.93 3.59
C GLU A 311 17.70 7.92 3.82
N VAL A 312 17.35 9.16 4.14
CA VAL A 312 18.32 10.24 4.37
C VAL A 312 18.54 10.40 5.85
N ILE A 313 19.81 10.33 6.27
CA ILE A 313 20.18 10.53 7.66
C ILE A 313 20.29 12.03 7.95
N LEU A 314 19.56 12.48 8.97
CA LEU A 314 19.56 13.87 9.41
C LEU A 314 20.63 14.13 10.48
N LYS A 315 20.86 13.15 11.36
CA LYS A 315 21.92 13.15 12.37
C LYS A 315 22.15 11.74 12.91
N TYR A 316 23.35 11.49 13.40
CA TYR A 316 23.68 10.33 14.21
C TYR A 316 23.80 10.71 15.69
N PHE A 317 23.40 9.79 16.57
CA PHE A 317 23.64 9.85 18.00
C PHE A 317 24.90 9.06 18.31
N GLU A 318 25.94 9.73 18.84
CA GLU A 318 27.18 9.06 19.20
C GLU A 318 26.96 8.10 20.38
N PRO A 319 27.32 6.81 20.26
CA PRO A 319 27.14 5.86 21.35
C PRO A 319 28.13 6.17 22.49
N CYS A 320 27.63 6.23 23.72
CA CYS A 320 28.48 6.29 24.90
C CYS A 320 29.06 4.89 25.19
N ILE A 321 30.38 4.80 25.29
CA ILE A 321 31.06 3.54 25.60
C ILE A 321 31.91 3.72 26.85
N SER A 322 31.60 2.95 27.90
CA SER A 322 32.25 3.08 29.21
C SER A 322 33.77 2.97 29.11
N GLY A 323 34.48 3.97 29.64
CA GLY A 323 35.94 4.04 29.59
C GLY A 323 36.55 4.33 28.21
N LEU A 324 35.75 4.68 27.19
CA LEU A 324 36.24 5.11 25.87
C LEU A 324 35.66 6.45 25.43
N THR A 325 34.32 6.60 25.42
CA THR A 325 33.64 7.77 24.82
C THR A 325 32.43 8.22 25.63
N GLY A 326 32.01 9.47 25.40
CA GLY A 326 30.81 10.06 26.01
C GLY A 326 30.94 10.41 27.50
N PRO A 327 29.99 11.20 28.04
CA PRO A 327 29.95 11.54 29.46
C PRO A 327 29.74 10.29 30.31
N GLN A 328 30.62 10.07 31.29
CA GLN A 328 30.56 8.93 32.19
C GLN A 328 29.81 9.27 33.48
N PRO A 329 29.04 8.31 34.06
CA PRO A 329 28.80 6.96 33.55
C PRO A 329 27.83 6.95 32.36
N CYS A 330 28.05 6.04 31.40
CA CYS A 330 27.11 5.86 30.29
C CYS A 330 25.73 5.46 30.80
N ALA A 331 24.69 6.09 30.25
CA ALA A 331 23.29 5.80 30.59
C ALA A 331 22.82 4.43 30.03
N ASP A 332 23.38 3.98 28.91
CA ASP A 332 23.06 2.69 28.31
C ASP A 332 23.75 1.53 29.03
N ALA A 333 23.03 0.41 29.17
CA ALA A 333 23.58 -0.84 29.69
C ALA A 333 24.80 -1.30 28.86
N GLY A 334 25.79 -1.90 29.52
CA GLY A 334 27.02 -2.36 28.88
C GLY A 334 26.82 -3.29 27.68
N SER A 335 25.73 -4.06 27.67
CA SER A 335 25.34 -4.93 26.55
C SER A 335 25.00 -4.16 25.27
N LYS A 336 24.41 -2.96 25.35
CA LYS A 336 24.17 -2.10 24.18
C LYS A 336 25.45 -1.46 23.65
N GLN A 337 26.45 -1.29 24.52
CA GLN A 337 27.75 -0.76 24.16
C GLN A 337 28.62 -1.80 23.42
N SER A 338 28.28 -3.09 23.53
CA SER A 338 29.09 -4.20 23.02
C SER A 338 29.42 -4.10 21.54
N TYR A 339 28.42 -3.83 20.70
CA TYR A 339 28.65 -3.76 19.26
C TYR A 339 29.48 -2.53 18.87
N SER A 340 29.18 -1.38 19.46
CA SER A 340 29.94 -0.14 19.23
C SER A 340 31.38 -0.27 19.74
N ARG A 341 31.62 -1.01 20.84
CA ARG A 341 32.98 -1.36 21.29
C ARG A 341 33.70 -2.21 20.24
N ALA A 342 33.06 -3.27 19.75
CA ALA A 342 33.66 -4.15 18.75
C ALA A 342 34.01 -3.38 17.46
N ILE A 343 33.12 -2.48 17.02
CA ILE A 343 33.40 -1.53 15.92
C ILE A 343 34.64 -0.69 16.24
N PHE A 344 34.69 -0.06 17.42
CA PHE A 344 35.82 0.79 17.80
C PHE A 344 37.14 0.04 17.84
N ASN A 345 37.16 -1.16 18.43
CA ASN A 345 38.37 -2.01 18.48
C ASN A 345 38.87 -2.34 17.06
N THR A 346 37.94 -2.62 16.14
CA THR A 346 38.26 -3.00 14.76
C THR A 346 38.73 -1.80 13.94
N PHE A 347 37.97 -0.70 13.98
CA PHE A 347 38.10 0.38 13.02
C PHE A 347 38.63 1.69 13.60
N GLY A 348 38.63 1.85 14.92
CA GLY A 348 38.99 3.10 15.60
C GLY A 348 37.99 4.23 15.37
N VAL A 349 36.77 3.90 14.94
CA VAL A 349 35.69 4.86 14.66
C VAL A 349 34.39 4.40 15.31
N LEU A 350 33.42 5.31 15.43
CA LEU A 350 32.08 5.03 15.94
C LEU A 350 31.03 5.52 14.94
N THR A 351 29.80 5.03 15.12
CA THR A 351 28.61 5.57 14.46
C THR A 351 28.36 6.99 14.97
N ASP A 352 28.72 7.98 14.15
CA ASP A 352 28.53 9.40 14.44
C ASP A 352 28.35 10.20 13.14
N ASN A 353 28.31 11.53 13.25
CA ASN A 353 28.05 12.43 12.13
C ASN A 353 29.09 12.37 11.00
N ARG A 354 30.22 11.66 11.14
CA ARG A 354 31.13 11.38 10.01
C ARG A 354 30.43 10.61 8.89
N PHE A 355 29.37 9.86 9.20
CA PHE A 355 28.58 9.11 8.22
C PHE A 355 27.42 9.93 7.62
N LEU A 356 27.31 11.22 7.93
CA LEU A 356 26.43 12.11 7.17
C LEU A 356 27.03 12.33 5.78
N VAL A 357 26.25 12.05 4.74
CA VAL A 357 26.73 12.23 3.37
C VAL A 357 26.80 13.73 3.06
N PRO A 358 27.94 14.24 2.53
CA PRO A 358 28.05 15.65 2.17
C PRO A 358 27.01 16.04 1.12
N GLN A 359 26.37 17.20 1.31
CA GLN A 359 25.49 17.76 0.28
C GLN A 359 26.31 18.19 -0.94
N ARG A 360 26.31 17.37 -2.00
CA ARG A 360 26.96 17.70 -3.29
C ARG A 360 26.01 17.37 -4.44
N ASN A 361 25.69 18.33 -5.31
CA ASN A 361 24.97 18.07 -6.59
C ASN A 361 23.83 17.03 -6.52
N GLY A 362 22.94 17.12 -5.53
CA GLY A 362 21.85 16.15 -5.36
C GLY A 362 22.16 14.91 -4.48
N GLY A 363 23.36 14.79 -3.90
CA GLY A 363 23.77 13.73 -2.96
C GLY A 363 23.09 13.78 -1.58
N ILE A 364 22.01 14.55 -1.48
CA ILE A 364 21.10 14.57 -0.34
C ILE A 364 20.37 13.23 -0.15
N TYR A 365 20.29 12.41 -1.21
CA TYR A 365 19.64 11.11 -1.22
C TYR A 365 20.58 9.92 -0.97
N ASP A 366 21.88 10.21 -0.83
CA ASP A 366 22.91 9.17 -0.80
C ASP A 366 23.06 8.58 0.61
N SER A 367 23.55 7.34 0.69
CA SER A 367 23.88 6.68 1.95
C SER A 367 25.22 5.95 1.88
N TYR A 368 25.79 5.63 3.05
CA TYR A 368 27.00 4.80 3.17
C TYR A 368 26.68 3.34 3.47
N SER A 369 25.41 2.94 3.37
CA SER A 369 25.02 1.59 3.74
C SER A 369 25.60 0.56 2.78
N THR A 370 26.18 -0.48 3.38
CA THR A 370 26.76 -1.61 2.67
C THR A 370 25.82 -2.82 2.67
N TYR A 371 24.82 -2.83 3.56
CA TYR A 371 23.93 -3.99 3.83
C TYR A 371 24.74 -5.22 4.27
N CYS A 372 25.91 -4.93 4.84
CA CYS A 372 26.88 -5.87 5.34
C CYS A 372 27.33 -5.42 6.73
N ARG A 373 27.23 -6.31 7.71
CA ARG A 373 27.93 -6.19 8.97
C ARG A 373 29.39 -6.59 8.74
N PRO A 374 30.36 -5.72 9.07
CA PRO A 374 31.77 -6.07 8.96
C PRO A 374 32.15 -7.21 9.91
N ILE A 375 33.31 -7.83 9.62
CA ILE A 375 34.00 -8.70 10.58
C ILE A 375 34.60 -7.81 11.66
N LEU A 376 34.36 -8.14 12.93
CA LEU A 376 34.75 -7.30 14.07
C LEU A 376 35.66 -8.04 15.05
N ASP A 377 36.61 -7.29 15.62
CA ASP A 377 37.31 -7.66 16.84
C ASP A 377 36.37 -7.55 18.04
N THR A 378 35.97 -8.71 18.57
CA THR A 378 35.03 -8.83 19.69
C THR A 378 35.72 -8.84 21.06
N THR A 379 37.05 -8.68 21.11
CA THR A 379 37.84 -8.70 22.34
C THR A 379 37.36 -7.63 23.32
N GLY A 380 36.92 -8.05 24.52
CA GLY A 380 36.41 -7.12 25.55
C GLY A 380 35.09 -6.42 25.19
N ALA A 381 34.46 -6.78 24.07
CA ALA A 381 33.19 -6.21 23.64
C ALA A 381 31.99 -6.85 24.35
N ASN A 382 32.12 -8.05 24.92
CA ASN A 382 31.04 -8.79 25.60
C ASN A 382 29.79 -9.02 24.72
N LEU A 383 29.98 -9.26 23.41
CA LEU A 383 28.88 -9.70 22.55
C LEU A 383 28.41 -11.12 22.96
N PRO A 384 27.13 -11.47 22.74
CA PRO A 384 26.65 -12.82 22.99
C PRO A 384 27.47 -13.88 22.24
N ALA A 385 27.59 -15.07 22.83
CA ALA A 385 28.28 -16.18 22.17
C ALA A 385 27.60 -16.52 20.83
N GLY A 386 28.41 -16.68 19.77
CA GLY A 386 27.90 -16.95 18.41
C GLY A 386 27.24 -15.76 17.72
N TYR A 387 27.39 -14.54 18.24
CA TYR A 387 26.93 -13.33 17.57
C TYR A 387 27.60 -13.17 16.19
N PRO A 388 26.84 -13.08 15.09
CA PRO A 388 27.44 -13.08 13.76
C PRO A 388 28.11 -11.73 13.44
N THR A 389 29.36 -11.81 13.02
CA THR A 389 30.11 -10.74 12.34
C THR A 389 30.38 -11.16 10.90
N GLY A 390 30.46 -10.24 9.95
CA GLY A 390 30.64 -10.60 8.53
C GLY A 390 29.35 -11.10 7.85
N LEU A 391 28.20 -10.56 8.24
CA LEU A 391 26.88 -10.94 7.69
C LEU A 391 26.45 -9.95 6.62
N CYS A 392 26.09 -10.42 5.43
CA CYS A 392 25.58 -9.57 4.34
C CYS A 392 24.23 -10.07 3.84
N PHE A 393 23.39 -9.14 3.41
CA PHE A 393 22.15 -9.45 2.69
C PHE A 393 22.08 -8.67 1.37
N SER A 394 21.20 -9.12 0.48
CA SER A 394 20.92 -8.40 -0.76
C SER A 394 20.32 -7.03 -0.43
N PRO A 395 20.79 -5.95 -1.09
CA PRO A 395 20.22 -4.62 -0.93
C PRO A 395 19.06 -4.33 -1.87
N ASN A 396 18.44 -5.37 -2.42
CA ASN A 396 17.26 -5.27 -3.26
C ASN A 396 16.07 -5.92 -2.55
N LYS A 397 14.91 -5.31 -2.74
CA LYS A 397 13.61 -5.87 -2.42
C LYS A 397 13.10 -6.66 -3.63
N THR A 398 12.94 -7.96 -3.46
CA THR A 398 12.32 -8.81 -4.49
C THR A 398 10.92 -9.21 -4.08
N SER A 399 9.98 -9.21 -5.03
CA SER A 399 8.63 -9.74 -4.82
C SER A 399 8.10 -10.49 -6.02
N SER A 400 7.23 -11.45 -5.77
CA SER A 400 6.45 -12.12 -6.80
C SER A 400 5.00 -12.26 -6.34
N HIS A 401 4.07 -12.12 -7.28
CA HIS A 401 2.65 -12.25 -7.01
C HIS A 401 1.95 -12.95 -8.17
N THR A 402 1.25 -14.04 -7.86
CA THR A 402 0.41 -14.77 -8.83
C THR A 402 -1.03 -14.69 -8.38
N LEU A 403 -1.93 -14.31 -9.30
CA LEU A 403 -3.38 -14.31 -9.10
C LEU A 403 -4.02 -15.19 -10.19
N VAL A 404 -4.85 -16.13 -9.77
CA VAL A 404 -5.71 -16.91 -10.67
C VAL A 404 -7.15 -16.80 -10.18
N SER A 405 -8.07 -16.45 -11.06
CA SER A 405 -9.48 -16.33 -10.72
C SER A 405 -10.41 -16.86 -11.81
N GLY A 406 -11.62 -17.21 -11.39
CA GLY A 406 -12.75 -17.51 -12.25
C GLY A 406 -14.00 -16.81 -11.75
N LYS A 407 -14.70 -16.11 -12.65
CA LYS A 407 -15.96 -15.42 -12.38
C LYS A 407 -17.01 -15.93 -13.36
N LEU A 408 -18.06 -16.57 -12.85
CA LEU A 408 -19.23 -17.00 -13.59
C LEU A 408 -20.39 -16.08 -13.27
N SER A 409 -20.95 -15.43 -14.28
CA SER A 409 -22.20 -14.67 -14.18
C SER A 409 -23.27 -15.40 -15.00
N ALA A 410 -24.45 -15.60 -14.43
CA ALA A 410 -25.54 -16.28 -15.11
C ALA A 410 -26.92 -15.66 -14.85
N ASN A 411 -27.72 -15.49 -15.91
CA ASN A 411 -29.15 -15.16 -15.79
C ASN A 411 -29.91 -16.48 -15.56
N LEU A 412 -30.39 -16.70 -14.34
CA LEU A 412 -31.14 -17.91 -14.00
C LEU A 412 -32.63 -17.79 -14.37
N ALA A 413 -33.14 -16.55 -14.33
CA ALA A 413 -34.46 -16.16 -14.81
C ALA A 413 -34.44 -14.67 -15.18
N ALA A 414 -35.55 -14.15 -15.74
CA ALA A 414 -35.65 -12.75 -16.18
C ALA A 414 -35.35 -11.71 -15.09
N ASN A 415 -35.53 -12.05 -13.81
CA ASN A 415 -35.33 -11.18 -12.66
C ASN A 415 -34.42 -11.80 -11.59
N LEU A 416 -33.62 -12.81 -11.94
CA LEU A 416 -32.71 -13.50 -11.02
C LEU A 416 -31.37 -13.75 -11.71
N HIS A 417 -30.34 -13.10 -11.19
CA HIS A 417 -28.95 -13.23 -11.62
C HIS A 417 -28.14 -13.93 -10.54
N MET A 418 -27.12 -14.67 -10.97
CA MET A 418 -26.15 -15.32 -10.11
C MET A 418 -24.76 -14.87 -10.50
N THR A 419 -23.92 -14.55 -9.51
CA THR A 419 -22.47 -14.38 -9.70
C THR A 419 -21.71 -15.32 -8.76
N ALA A 420 -20.82 -16.13 -9.29
CA ALA A 420 -19.90 -16.98 -8.52
C ALA A 420 -18.45 -16.61 -8.85
N ILE A 421 -17.64 -16.38 -7.83
CA ILE A 421 -16.24 -15.95 -7.96
C ILE A 421 -15.37 -16.91 -7.15
N LEU A 422 -14.30 -17.41 -7.76
CA LEU A 422 -13.24 -18.17 -7.11
C LEU A 422 -11.91 -17.47 -7.36
N GLY A 423 -11.07 -17.37 -6.34
CA GLY A 423 -9.76 -16.73 -6.44
C GLY A 423 -8.68 -17.47 -5.65
N TYR A 424 -7.48 -17.53 -6.23
CA TYR A 424 -6.25 -17.98 -5.59
C TYR A 424 -5.16 -16.91 -5.77
N THR A 425 -4.46 -16.56 -4.69
CA THR A 425 -3.26 -15.71 -4.76
C THR A 425 -2.08 -16.37 -4.05
N ASP A 426 -0.88 -16.17 -4.60
CA ASP A 426 0.41 -16.59 -4.04
C ASP A 426 1.36 -15.40 -4.11
N TYR A 427 1.70 -14.84 -2.96
CA TYR A 427 2.60 -13.70 -2.83
C TYR A 427 3.84 -14.11 -2.07
N SER A 428 5.00 -13.65 -2.53
CA SER A 428 6.23 -13.71 -1.74
C SER A 428 7.04 -12.44 -1.87
N ASN A 429 7.76 -12.07 -0.82
CA ASN A 429 8.76 -11.02 -0.89
C ASN A 429 9.98 -11.32 -0.01
N SER A 430 11.10 -10.66 -0.34
CA SER A 430 12.30 -10.62 0.47
C SER A 430 12.85 -9.20 0.44
N PHE A 431 13.19 -8.64 1.60
CA PHE A 431 13.77 -7.30 1.69
C PHE A 431 14.70 -7.18 2.89
N THR A 432 15.63 -6.23 2.80
CA THR A 432 16.62 -5.98 3.84
C THR A 432 16.44 -4.57 4.37
N GLN A 433 16.55 -4.40 5.68
CA GLN A 433 16.55 -3.10 6.32
C GLN A 433 17.90 -2.77 6.94
N SER A 434 18.46 -1.60 6.57
CA SER A 434 19.66 -1.03 7.21
C SER A 434 19.28 0.16 8.09
N GLY A 435 18.91 -0.09 9.34
CA GLY A 435 18.30 0.93 10.20
C GLY A 435 19.17 2.15 10.55
N ASP A 436 20.49 2.06 10.35
CA ASP A 436 21.44 3.16 10.57
C ASP A 436 22.04 3.73 9.28
N GLU A 437 21.75 3.17 8.10
CA GLU A 437 22.30 3.56 6.79
C GLU A 437 23.83 3.84 6.74
N SER A 438 24.58 3.27 7.69
CA SER A 438 26.01 3.44 7.84
C SER A 438 26.75 2.23 7.26
N PRO A 439 28.07 2.32 7.01
CA PRO A 439 28.84 1.18 6.54
C PRO A 439 29.07 0.12 7.62
N LEU A 440 28.62 0.38 8.86
CA LEU A 440 28.82 -0.47 10.03
C LEU A 440 27.62 -1.39 10.32
N ALA A 441 26.46 -1.09 9.73
CA ALA A 441 25.23 -1.89 9.82
C ALA A 441 24.85 -2.29 11.26
N ASN A 442 24.76 -1.30 12.16
CA ASN A 442 24.38 -1.53 13.56
C ASN A 442 23.01 -2.19 13.68
N SER A 443 22.10 -1.86 12.75
CA SER A 443 20.80 -2.49 12.58
C SER A 443 20.73 -3.07 11.18
N LEU A 444 20.77 -4.39 11.06
CA LEU A 444 20.66 -5.10 9.78
C LEU A 444 19.63 -6.22 9.91
N ASN A 445 18.49 -6.04 9.28
CA ASN A 445 17.38 -6.97 9.35
C ASN A 445 17.07 -7.52 7.95
N ASN A 446 16.70 -8.79 7.85
CA ASN A 446 16.24 -9.40 6.60
C ASN A 446 14.92 -10.11 6.86
N PHE A 447 13.96 -9.86 6.00
CA PHE A 447 12.60 -10.38 6.12
C PHE A 447 12.22 -11.11 4.84
N ILE A 448 11.58 -12.27 5.00
CA ILE A 448 11.00 -13.03 3.89
C ILE A 448 9.55 -13.33 4.26
N ASN A 449 8.60 -12.86 3.46
CA ASN A 449 7.19 -13.14 3.65
C ASN A 449 6.63 -14.00 2.51
N ILE A 450 5.70 -14.89 2.85
CA ILE A 450 4.99 -15.73 1.89
C ILE A 450 3.53 -15.82 2.33
N ASP A 451 2.60 -15.40 1.49
CA ASP A 451 1.17 -15.44 1.72
C ASP A 451 0.47 -16.24 0.61
N LYS A 452 -0.34 -17.23 1.00
CA LYS A 452 -1.20 -18.00 0.08
C LYS A 452 -2.64 -17.86 0.48
N GLN A 453 -3.49 -17.40 -0.44
CA GLN A 453 -4.89 -17.16 -0.16
C GLN A 453 -5.79 -17.90 -1.14
N THR A 454 -6.88 -18.47 -0.63
CA THR A 454 -8.03 -18.89 -1.41
C THR A 454 -9.26 -18.12 -0.98
N SER A 455 -10.10 -17.75 -1.94
CA SER A 455 -11.37 -17.05 -1.69
C SER A 455 -12.47 -17.58 -2.61
N ALA A 456 -13.70 -17.52 -2.10
CA ALA A 456 -14.90 -17.88 -2.84
C ALA A 456 -16.05 -16.93 -2.46
N GLU A 457 -16.79 -16.47 -3.45
CA GLU A 457 -17.99 -15.66 -3.29
C GLU A 457 -19.11 -16.22 -4.17
N LEU A 458 -20.33 -16.26 -3.63
CA LEU A 458 -21.54 -16.57 -4.38
C LEU A 458 -22.59 -15.52 -4.05
N ARG A 459 -23.17 -14.91 -5.08
CA ARG A 459 -24.22 -13.89 -4.97
C ARG A 459 -25.40 -14.25 -5.84
N PHE A 460 -26.58 -13.87 -5.36
CA PHE A 460 -27.80 -13.79 -6.14
C PHE A 460 -28.37 -12.39 -6.01
N ASP A 461 -28.85 -11.84 -7.12
CA ASP A 461 -29.46 -10.54 -7.17
C ASP A 461 -30.63 -10.51 -8.15
N GLY A 462 -31.52 -9.54 -7.98
CA GLY A 462 -32.73 -9.49 -8.78
C GLY A 462 -33.64 -8.32 -8.46
N LYS A 463 -34.77 -8.29 -9.16
CA LYS A 463 -35.80 -7.26 -9.03
C LYS A 463 -37.17 -7.87 -8.67
N LEU A 464 -37.90 -7.20 -7.80
CA LEU A 464 -39.25 -7.58 -7.33
C LEU A 464 -40.19 -6.36 -7.32
N PHE A 465 -41.50 -6.63 -7.28
CA PHE A 465 -42.56 -5.62 -7.19
C PHE A 465 -42.53 -4.57 -8.32
N ASN A 466 -42.42 -5.02 -9.57
CA ASN A 466 -42.28 -4.15 -10.75
C ASN A 466 -41.09 -3.18 -10.59
N ASP A 467 -39.90 -3.73 -10.33
CA ASP A 467 -38.64 -3.00 -10.16
C ASP A 467 -38.59 -2.00 -8.98
N LYS A 468 -39.57 -2.06 -8.06
CA LYS A 468 -39.52 -1.25 -6.84
C LYS A 468 -38.50 -1.75 -5.83
N LEU A 469 -38.18 -3.04 -5.82
CA LEU A 469 -37.19 -3.61 -4.92
C LEU A 469 -36.07 -4.29 -5.72
N ASN A 470 -34.86 -3.76 -5.63
CA ASN A 470 -33.65 -4.49 -6.00
C ASN A 470 -33.08 -5.16 -4.75
N TRP A 471 -32.65 -6.40 -4.87
CA TRP A 471 -32.11 -7.15 -3.74
C TRP A 471 -30.85 -7.90 -4.15
N VAL A 472 -29.95 -8.07 -3.19
CA VAL A 472 -28.74 -8.88 -3.30
C VAL A 472 -28.63 -9.72 -2.04
N VAL A 473 -28.29 -11.01 -2.18
CA VAL A 473 -27.89 -11.89 -1.08
C VAL A 473 -26.65 -12.65 -1.49
N GLY A 474 -25.71 -12.84 -0.56
CA GLY A 474 -24.49 -13.53 -0.90
C GLY A 474 -23.76 -14.14 0.29
N GLY A 475 -22.84 -15.02 -0.03
CA GLY A 475 -21.90 -15.62 0.90
C GLY A 475 -20.47 -15.44 0.41
N PHE A 476 -19.55 -15.22 1.34
CA PHE A 476 -18.12 -15.08 1.07
C PHE A 476 -17.32 -15.92 2.05
N ALA A 477 -16.28 -16.60 1.58
CA ALA A 477 -15.33 -17.33 2.40
C ALA A 477 -13.90 -17.12 1.91
N MET A 478 -12.96 -17.03 2.85
CA MET A 478 -11.53 -16.87 2.57
C MET A 478 -10.69 -17.66 3.58
N ARG A 479 -9.56 -18.21 3.11
CA ARG A 479 -8.48 -18.76 3.92
C ARG A 479 -7.14 -18.24 3.42
N LEU A 480 -6.38 -17.59 4.30
CA LEU A 480 -5.02 -17.15 4.07
C LEU A 480 -4.06 -17.91 4.99
N ILE A 481 -2.95 -18.39 4.45
CA ILE A 481 -1.85 -19.01 5.20
C ILE A 481 -0.58 -18.20 4.90
N GLY A 482 -0.02 -17.59 5.94
CA GLY A 482 1.15 -16.72 5.86
C GLY A 482 2.36 -17.27 6.62
N TYR A 483 3.55 -16.99 6.13
CA TYR A 483 4.84 -17.26 6.76
C TYR A 483 5.71 -16.00 6.74
N GLN A 484 6.37 -15.70 7.86
CA GLN A 484 7.40 -14.65 7.94
C GLN A 484 8.67 -15.22 8.54
N ASN A 485 9.77 -15.13 7.82
CA ASN A 485 11.09 -15.46 8.34
C ASN A 485 11.86 -14.15 8.55
N ASN A 486 12.18 -13.87 9.80
CA ASN A 486 12.81 -12.64 10.22
C ASN A 486 14.20 -12.96 10.76
N THR A 487 15.22 -12.39 10.16
CA THR A 487 16.55 -12.29 10.76
C THR A 487 16.70 -10.87 11.26
N LEU A 488 16.74 -10.69 12.57
CA LEU A 488 16.88 -9.37 13.19
C LEU A 488 18.25 -9.27 13.83
N SER A 489 19.04 -8.28 13.44
CA SER A 489 20.35 -8.00 14.01
C SER A 489 20.43 -6.54 14.42
N TYR A 490 20.48 -6.28 15.71
CA TYR A 490 20.44 -4.93 16.26
C TYR A 490 21.38 -4.83 17.46
N GLN A 491 22.44 -4.02 17.34
CA GLN A 491 23.51 -3.89 18.35
C GLN A 491 24.01 -5.26 18.85
N ASN A 492 23.51 -5.74 19.98
CA ASN A 492 23.86 -6.99 20.63
C ASN A 492 22.78 -8.09 20.54
N ILE A 493 21.70 -7.84 19.81
CA ILE A 493 20.61 -8.79 19.59
C ILE A 493 20.76 -9.39 18.21
N TYR A 494 20.84 -10.72 18.14
CA TYR A 494 20.73 -11.47 16.89
C TYR A 494 19.72 -12.59 17.07
N GLN A 495 18.63 -12.52 16.32
CA GLN A 495 17.55 -13.49 16.43
C GLN A 495 17.03 -13.91 15.06
N TYR A 496 16.63 -15.17 15.00
CA TYR A 496 15.95 -15.74 13.86
C TYR A 496 14.56 -16.17 14.31
N SER A 497 13.54 -15.54 13.76
CA SER A 497 12.15 -15.78 14.12
C SER A 497 11.37 -16.24 12.90
N LYS A 498 10.65 -17.35 13.02
CA LYS A 498 9.66 -17.81 12.06
C LYS A 498 8.27 -17.62 12.64
N VAL A 499 7.44 -16.84 11.95
CA VAL A 499 6.03 -16.69 12.28
C VAL A 499 5.24 -17.42 11.22
N ARG A 500 4.31 -18.28 11.65
CA ARG A 500 3.30 -18.85 10.77
C ARG A 500 1.95 -18.39 11.26
N GLY A 501 1.05 -18.04 10.36
CA GLY A 501 -0.33 -17.85 10.75
C GLY A 501 -1.35 -18.18 9.68
N VAL A 502 -2.58 -18.24 10.15
CA VAL A 502 -3.76 -18.64 9.40
C VAL A 502 -4.84 -17.61 9.70
N ASN A 503 -5.41 -17.03 8.65
CA ASN A 503 -6.55 -16.11 8.73
C ASN A 503 -7.71 -16.73 7.95
N GLU A 504 -8.82 -16.97 8.63
CA GLU A 504 -10.06 -17.49 8.05
C GLU A 504 -11.18 -16.49 8.25
N SER A 505 -11.94 -16.21 7.19
CA SER A 505 -13.11 -15.33 7.26
C SER A 505 -14.26 -15.94 6.47
N LYS A 506 -15.45 -15.96 7.07
CA LYS A 506 -16.69 -16.44 6.45
C LYS A 506 -17.79 -15.45 6.75
N SER A 507 -18.64 -15.18 5.76
CA SER A 507 -19.72 -14.23 5.93
C SER A 507 -20.92 -14.52 5.04
N VAL A 508 -22.08 -14.06 5.51
CA VAL A 508 -23.32 -13.97 4.74
C VAL A 508 -23.80 -12.53 4.80
N PHE A 509 -24.32 -12.02 3.69
CA PHE A 509 -24.77 -10.64 3.57
C PHE A 509 -26.02 -10.54 2.72
N PHE A 510 -26.75 -9.45 2.92
CA PHE A 510 -27.80 -9.01 2.03
C PHE A 510 -27.83 -7.49 1.92
N HIS A 511 -28.35 -7.00 0.80
CA HIS A 511 -28.60 -5.59 0.53
C HIS A 511 -29.93 -5.43 -0.20
N LEU A 512 -30.68 -4.39 0.14
CA LEU A 512 -31.99 -4.07 -0.40
C LEU A 512 -32.02 -2.60 -0.79
N ASP A 513 -32.56 -2.33 -1.97
CA ASP A 513 -32.85 -1.00 -2.49
C ASP A 513 -34.33 -0.90 -2.80
N TYR A 514 -35.09 -0.11 -2.04
CA TYR A 514 -36.52 0.08 -2.22
C TYR A 514 -36.86 1.48 -2.73
N ASN A 515 -37.42 1.56 -3.93
CA ASN A 515 -37.91 2.79 -4.54
C ASN A 515 -39.29 3.13 -3.95
N LEU A 516 -39.33 4.10 -3.03
CA LEU A 516 -40.58 4.64 -2.48
C LEU A 516 -41.37 5.38 -3.57
N THR A 517 -40.64 6.12 -4.41
CA THR A 517 -41.11 6.78 -5.63
C THR A 517 -40.01 6.68 -6.71
N ASP A 518 -40.27 7.17 -7.91
CA ASP A 518 -39.25 7.22 -8.98
C ASP A 518 -38.07 8.16 -8.65
N ARG A 519 -38.22 9.01 -7.63
CA ARG A 519 -37.20 9.97 -7.18
C ARG A 519 -36.65 9.71 -5.79
N TRP A 520 -37.26 8.82 -5.01
CA TRP A 520 -36.90 8.58 -3.62
C TRP A 520 -36.66 7.11 -3.36
N ARG A 521 -35.44 6.77 -2.95
CA ARG A 521 -35.02 5.43 -2.59
C ARG A 521 -34.57 5.36 -1.14
N VAL A 522 -34.86 4.23 -0.51
CA VAL A 522 -34.33 3.83 0.80
C VAL A 522 -33.62 2.50 0.62
N SER A 523 -32.41 2.41 1.18
CA SER A 523 -31.60 1.22 1.08
C SER A 523 -31.20 0.73 2.47
N GLY A 524 -31.02 -0.59 2.58
CA GLY A 524 -30.61 -1.23 3.81
C GLY A 524 -29.80 -2.48 3.53
N GLY A 525 -28.76 -2.74 4.32
CA GLY A 525 -28.00 -3.96 4.20
C GLY A 525 -27.45 -4.41 5.53
N ALA A 526 -27.17 -5.70 5.63
CA ALA A 526 -26.48 -6.26 6.79
C ALA A 526 -25.55 -7.40 6.38
N ARG A 527 -24.51 -7.60 7.17
CA ARG A 527 -23.55 -8.69 7.03
C ARG A 527 -23.24 -9.30 8.38
N TYR A 528 -23.25 -10.63 8.43
CA TYR A 528 -22.70 -11.39 9.54
C TYR A 528 -21.37 -11.99 9.10
N THR A 529 -20.31 -11.72 9.86
CA THR A 529 -18.96 -12.19 9.58
C THR A 529 -18.39 -12.92 10.79
N ASP A 530 -17.80 -14.08 10.57
CA ASP A 530 -17.00 -14.84 11.53
C ASP A 530 -15.55 -14.86 11.04
N THR A 531 -14.62 -14.34 11.84
CA THR A 531 -13.21 -14.25 11.49
C THR A 531 -12.34 -14.80 12.60
N GLN A 532 -11.31 -15.55 12.23
CA GLN A 532 -10.35 -16.15 13.13
C GLN A 532 -8.93 -16.00 12.56
N ILE A 533 -8.01 -15.54 13.39
CA ILE A 533 -6.58 -15.46 13.14
C ILE A 533 -5.87 -16.35 14.15
N ALA A 534 -4.95 -17.18 13.69
CA ALA A 534 -4.10 -17.99 14.55
C ALA A 534 -2.63 -17.82 14.15
N ILE A 535 -1.73 -17.64 15.11
CA ILE A 535 -0.28 -17.57 14.86
C ILE A 535 0.51 -18.55 15.74
N THR A 536 1.68 -18.94 15.25
CA THR A 536 2.75 -19.59 16.01
C THR A 536 4.05 -18.87 15.74
N ILE A 537 4.91 -18.75 16.76
CA ILE A 537 6.21 -18.07 16.69
C ILE A 537 7.29 -19.09 17.05
N ASP A 538 8.30 -19.25 16.21
CA ASP A 538 9.49 -20.04 16.52
C ASP A 538 10.72 -19.14 16.48
N ASN A 539 11.23 -18.77 17.65
CA ASN A 539 12.37 -17.87 17.83
C ASN A 539 13.27 -18.40 18.97
N PRO A 540 14.15 -19.37 18.68
CA PRO A 540 14.93 -20.06 19.71
C PRO A 540 15.96 -19.16 20.41
N GLN A 541 16.34 -18.02 19.82
CA GLN A 541 17.23 -17.04 20.47
C GLN A 541 16.50 -16.10 21.44
N GLN A 542 15.16 -16.10 21.43
CA GLN A 542 14.33 -15.39 22.40
C GLN A 542 13.24 -16.33 22.93
N ILE A 543 12.05 -16.31 22.32
CA ILE A 543 10.89 -17.09 22.75
C ILE A 543 10.21 -17.77 21.58
N SER A 544 10.04 -19.08 21.69
CA SER A 544 9.16 -19.86 20.81
C SER A 544 7.80 -20.10 21.47
N VAL A 545 6.73 -19.76 20.75
CA VAL A 545 5.33 -20.05 21.04
C VAL A 545 4.82 -20.97 19.95
N LEU A 546 5.01 -22.27 20.16
CA LEU A 546 4.71 -23.30 19.18
C LEU A 546 3.24 -23.78 19.24
N ALA A 547 2.54 -23.45 20.32
CA ALA A 547 1.09 -23.62 20.43
C ALA A 547 0.37 -22.45 19.73
N PRO A 548 -0.67 -22.69 18.92
CA PRO A 548 -1.39 -21.62 18.24
C PRO A 548 -2.03 -20.64 19.22
N VAL A 549 -1.72 -19.36 19.07
CA VAL A 549 -2.41 -18.25 19.71
C VAL A 549 -3.53 -17.79 18.78
N VAL A 550 -4.75 -17.69 19.30
CA VAL A 550 -5.93 -17.41 18.49
C VAL A 550 -6.56 -16.08 18.89
N SER A 551 -6.94 -15.29 17.88
CA SER A 551 -7.81 -14.13 18.00
C SER A 551 -8.98 -14.29 17.03
N GLY A 552 -10.17 -13.85 17.40
CA GLY A 552 -11.33 -13.95 16.52
C GLY A 552 -12.45 -13.01 16.91
N GLN A 553 -13.36 -12.78 15.97
CA GLN A 553 -14.52 -11.93 16.17
C GLN A 553 -15.70 -12.44 15.34
N LYS A 554 -16.87 -12.43 15.97
CA LYS A 554 -18.17 -12.52 15.29
C LYS A 554 -18.79 -11.14 15.25
N ARG A 555 -19.12 -10.66 14.05
CA ARG A 555 -19.54 -9.28 13.81
C ARG A 555 -20.82 -9.23 13.02
N LYS A 556 -21.67 -8.26 13.37
CA LYS A 556 -22.86 -7.87 12.61
C LYS A 556 -22.66 -6.43 12.18
N ASP A 557 -22.50 -6.21 10.89
CA ASP A 557 -22.42 -4.87 10.32
C ASP A 557 -23.73 -4.55 9.58
N TRP A 558 -24.10 -3.28 9.58
CA TRP A 558 -25.32 -2.77 8.97
C TRP A 558 -25.08 -1.44 8.25
N LEU A 559 -25.94 -1.16 7.28
CA LEU A 559 -26.00 0.08 6.52
C LEU A 559 -27.48 0.45 6.36
N ILE A 560 -27.80 1.73 6.57
CA ILE A 560 -29.07 2.33 6.19
C ILE A 560 -28.75 3.61 5.42
N SER A 561 -29.38 3.79 4.26
CA SER A 561 -29.22 5.00 3.47
C SER A 561 -30.53 5.41 2.81
N THR A 562 -30.59 6.68 2.42
CA THR A 562 -31.68 7.19 1.59
C THR A 562 -31.13 8.21 0.62
N ASP A 563 -31.73 8.26 -0.56
CA ASP A 563 -31.37 9.20 -1.61
C ASP A 563 -32.60 9.75 -2.33
N TYR A 564 -32.53 11.03 -2.66
CA TYR A 564 -33.61 11.79 -3.26
C TYR A 564 -33.10 12.57 -4.47
N LYS A 565 -33.65 12.27 -5.65
CA LYS A 565 -33.46 13.04 -6.88
C LYS A 565 -34.25 14.34 -6.77
N ILE A 566 -33.57 15.42 -6.39
CA ILE A 566 -34.14 16.77 -6.34
C ILE A 566 -34.59 17.17 -7.75
N THR A 567 -33.73 16.88 -8.73
CA THR A 567 -34.00 16.91 -10.17
C THR A 567 -33.37 15.67 -10.80
N ASP A 568 -33.53 15.46 -12.10
CA ASP A 568 -32.89 14.35 -12.82
C ASP A 568 -31.35 14.49 -12.87
N HIS A 569 -30.83 15.63 -12.46
CA HIS A 569 -29.42 16.00 -12.49
C HIS A 569 -28.81 16.26 -11.11
N ILE A 570 -29.61 16.22 -10.04
CA ILE A 570 -29.17 16.54 -8.68
C ILE A 570 -29.69 15.47 -7.71
N LEU A 571 -28.77 14.72 -7.11
CA LEU A 571 -29.03 13.71 -6.10
C LEU A 571 -28.55 14.20 -4.74
N ALA A 572 -29.42 14.18 -3.73
CA ALA A 572 -29.01 14.28 -2.33
C ALA A 572 -29.09 12.90 -1.68
N TYR A 573 -28.13 12.56 -0.82
CA TYR A 573 -28.15 11.30 -0.10
C TYR A 573 -27.68 11.46 1.34
N ALA A 574 -28.15 10.58 2.22
CA ALA A 574 -27.68 10.45 3.58
C ALA A 574 -27.54 8.98 3.96
N SER A 575 -26.56 8.65 4.79
CA SER A 575 -26.33 7.27 5.22
C SER A 575 -25.82 7.19 6.66
N ALA A 576 -26.08 6.05 7.29
CA ALA A 576 -25.43 5.61 8.51
C ALA A 576 -24.96 4.17 8.34
N ALA A 577 -23.71 3.90 8.69
CA ALA A 577 -23.09 2.59 8.49
C ALA A 577 -22.18 2.22 9.66
N SER A 578 -22.24 0.97 10.10
CA SER A 578 -21.25 0.44 11.04
C SER A 578 -19.98 0.01 10.30
N GLY A 579 -18.82 0.27 10.89
CA GLY A 579 -17.53 -0.24 10.44
C GLY A 579 -16.80 -0.99 11.54
N SER A 580 -16.02 -2.00 11.17
CA SER A 580 -15.15 -2.68 12.13
C SER A 580 -13.84 -3.18 11.53
N ARG A 581 -12.83 -3.26 12.40
CA ARG A 581 -11.59 -4.00 12.16
C ARG A 581 -11.42 -5.02 13.28
N PRO A 582 -11.32 -6.32 12.98
CA PRO A 582 -11.24 -7.36 13.99
C PRO A 582 -9.91 -7.28 14.74
N PRO A 583 -9.84 -7.87 15.95
CA PRO A 583 -8.61 -7.91 16.73
C PRO A 583 -7.56 -8.79 16.05
N GLY A 584 -6.37 -8.25 15.82
CA GLY A 584 -5.17 -8.99 15.41
C GLY A 584 -4.33 -9.52 16.57
N LEU A 585 -3.15 -10.07 16.25
CA LEU A 585 -2.17 -10.59 17.20
C LEU A 585 -0.79 -9.94 16.98
N THR A 586 -0.03 -9.75 18.06
CA THR A 586 1.38 -9.33 17.96
C THR A 586 2.27 -10.51 17.53
N THR A 587 3.20 -10.26 16.62
CA THR A 587 4.13 -11.28 16.09
C THR A 587 5.53 -11.19 16.68
N ILE A 588 5.80 -10.14 17.47
CA ILE A 588 7.08 -9.93 18.16
C ILE A 588 6.78 -9.78 19.66
N VAL A 589 7.27 -10.72 20.47
CA VAL A 589 7.04 -10.76 21.92
C VAL A 589 8.33 -11.06 22.69
N ASN A 590 8.46 -10.45 23.87
CA ASN A 590 9.59 -10.65 24.80
C ASN A 590 9.27 -11.60 25.96
N THR A 591 7.98 -11.92 26.17
CA THR A 591 7.48 -13.02 27.02
C THR A 591 6.22 -13.62 26.39
N PRO A 592 5.91 -14.91 26.64
CA PRO A 592 4.63 -15.49 26.21
C PRO A 592 3.40 -14.76 26.79
N ARG A 593 3.56 -14.02 27.90
CA ARG A 593 2.46 -13.32 28.56
C ARG A 593 2.00 -12.06 27.83
N GLN A 594 2.78 -11.59 26.85
CA GLN A 594 2.45 -10.45 25.98
C GLN A 594 1.54 -10.84 24.80
N LEU A 595 1.21 -12.13 24.67
CA LEU A 595 0.32 -12.64 23.63
C LEU A 595 -1.14 -12.36 23.99
N ALA A 596 -1.52 -11.10 23.86
CA ALA A 596 -2.91 -10.66 23.93
C ALA A 596 -3.39 -10.21 22.54
N PRO A 597 -4.65 -10.48 22.18
CA PRO A 597 -5.26 -9.84 21.03
C PRO A 597 -5.14 -8.32 21.12
N THR A 598 -4.83 -7.69 19.99
CA THR A 598 -4.98 -6.24 19.84
C THR A 598 -6.46 -5.87 20.01
N SER A 599 -6.75 -4.61 20.31
CA SER A 599 -8.14 -4.16 20.41
C SER A 599 -8.79 -4.16 19.03
N ALA A 600 -10.04 -4.62 18.96
CA ALA A 600 -10.86 -4.47 17.78
C ALA A 600 -11.21 -2.99 17.58
N GLU A 601 -11.39 -2.58 16.32
CA GLU A 601 -11.96 -1.28 16.02
C GLU A 601 -13.43 -1.37 15.67
N ASP A 602 -14.15 -0.33 16.08
CA ASP A 602 -15.59 -0.27 15.97
C ASP A 602 -16.07 1.17 15.92
N LEU A 603 -16.72 1.53 14.82
CA LEU A 603 -17.23 2.88 14.58
C LEU A 603 -18.61 2.87 13.92
N ILE A 604 -19.32 3.99 14.05
CA ILE A 604 -20.48 4.34 13.21
C ILE A 604 -20.12 5.56 12.38
N SER A 605 -20.30 5.48 11.06
CA SER A 605 -20.18 6.60 10.13
C SER A 605 -21.55 7.18 9.86
N TYR A 606 -21.63 8.50 9.80
CA TYR A 606 -22.77 9.26 9.32
C TYR A 606 -22.31 10.11 8.13
N GLU A 607 -23.04 10.08 7.03
CA GLU A 607 -22.71 10.83 5.81
C GLU A 607 -23.93 11.59 5.28
N LEU A 608 -23.65 12.76 4.73
CA LEU A 608 -24.60 13.58 3.98
C LEU A 608 -23.89 14.09 2.74
N GLY A 609 -24.46 13.88 1.56
CA GLY A 609 -23.83 14.29 0.32
C GLY A 609 -24.79 14.77 -0.75
N LEU A 610 -24.20 15.44 -1.74
CA LEU A 610 -24.86 15.99 -2.91
C LEU A 610 -24.03 15.60 -4.14
N LYS A 611 -24.69 15.12 -5.19
CA LYS A 611 -24.12 14.87 -6.51
C LYS A 611 -24.90 15.65 -7.54
N ALA A 612 -24.21 16.29 -8.48
CA ALA A 612 -24.87 17.07 -9.50
C ALA A 612 -24.10 17.10 -10.81
N ASP A 613 -24.83 16.95 -11.92
CA ASP A 613 -24.37 17.20 -13.28
C ASP A 613 -25.12 18.40 -13.88
N LEU A 614 -24.46 19.55 -13.91
CA LEU A 614 -25.06 20.82 -14.30
C LEU A 614 -24.53 21.28 -15.67
N LEU A 615 -25.23 22.24 -16.28
CA LEU A 615 -24.81 22.92 -17.50
C LEU A 615 -24.54 21.94 -18.66
N ASP A 616 -25.48 21.05 -18.96
CA ASP A 616 -25.34 20.00 -19.98
C ASP A 616 -24.11 19.10 -19.76
N ARG A 617 -23.93 18.66 -18.51
CA ARG A 617 -22.76 17.90 -18.02
C ARG A 617 -21.43 18.64 -18.17
N ARG A 618 -21.42 19.97 -18.27
CA ARG A 618 -20.17 20.77 -18.24
C ARG A 618 -19.67 21.05 -16.83
N LEU A 619 -20.48 20.82 -15.80
CA LEU A 619 -20.06 20.95 -14.41
C LEU A 619 -20.57 19.76 -13.60
N ARG A 620 -19.66 18.88 -13.17
CA ARG A 620 -19.94 17.77 -12.26
C ARG A 620 -19.43 18.12 -10.87
N THR A 621 -20.26 17.94 -9.85
CA THR A 621 -19.89 18.18 -8.45
C THR A 621 -20.33 17.03 -7.55
N ASN A 622 -19.40 16.48 -6.78
CA ASN A 622 -19.70 15.55 -5.69
C ASN A 622 -19.22 16.18 -4.38
N LEU A 623 -20.15 16.45 -3.46
CA LEU A 623 -19.87 17.02 -2.15
C LEU A 623 -20.29 16.03 -1.07
N THR A 624 -19.51 15.90 -0.01
CA THR A 624 -19.84 15.01 1.12
C THR A 624 -19.35 15.59 2.43
N ALA A 625 -20.20 15.60 3.45
CA ALA A 625 -19.83 15.78 4.84
C ALA A 625 -19.94 14.44 5.57
N PHE A 626 -19.00 14.15 6.47
CA PHE A 626 -18.97 12.90 7.21
C PHE A 626 -18.59 13.08 8.68
N TYR A 627 -19.07 12.17 9.52
CA TYR A 627 -18.74 12.07 10.93
C TYR A 627 -18.58 10.60 11.33
N LEU A 628 -17.38 10.23 11.73
CA LEU A 628 -17.01 8.90 12.23
C LEU A 628 -16.96 8.95 13.76
N ASP A 629 -17.77 8.12 14.41
CA ASP A 629 -17.81 7.99 15.87
C ASP A 629 -17.22 6.63 16.27
N TYR A 630 -15.95 6.63 16.68
CA TYR A 630 -15.29 5.43 17.19
C TYR A 630 -15.71 5.16 18.62
N ARG A 631 -16.31 3.99 18.83
CA ARG A 631 -16.48 3.43 20.17
C ARG A 631 -15.17 2.84 20.68
N GLN A 632 -14.43 2.20 19.78
CA GLN A 632 -13.09 1.66 20.03
C GLN A 632 -12.22 1.91 18.80
N LEU A 633 -11.22 2.79 18.93
CA LEU A 633 -10.11 2.94 18.02
C LEU A 633 -8.91 2.20 18.61
N ALA A 634 -8.26 1.35 17.82
CA ALA A 634 -7.14 0.56 18.31
C ALA A 634 -5.90 1.44 18.38
N THR A 635 -5.33 1.55 19.57
CA THR A 635 -4.06 2.24 19.82
C THR A 635 -3.16 1.37 20.69
N SER A 636 -1.85 1.63 20.66
CA SER A 636 -0.89 0.95 21.51
C SER A 636 -0.11 1.95 22.35
N ILE A 637 0.18 1.56 23.59
CA ILE A 637 0.94 2.38 24.53
C ILE A 637 2.14 1.57 24.98
N GLN A 638 3.31 2.20 24.94
CA GLN A 638 4.53 1.59 25.40
C GLN A 638 4.66 1.75 26.92
N GLY A 639 5.01 0.66 27.58
CA GLY A 639 5.35 0.63 28.99
C GLY A 639 6.34 -0.50 29.28
N THR A 640 6.33 -0.95 30.52
CA THR A 640 7.23 -1.99 31.02
C THR A 640 6.43 -3.19 31.51
N GLU A 641 6.87 -4.39 31.15
CA GLU A 641 6.59 -5.64 31.88
C GLU A 641 7.88 -6.04 32.61
N CYS A 642 7.77 -6.79 33.71
CA CYS A 642 8.94 -7.34 34.41
C CYS A 642 9.10 -8.84 34.08
N ARG A 643 10.25 -9.24 33.52
CA ARG A 643 10.44 -10.61 32.99
C ARG A 643 10.14 -11.72 34.01
N ASN A 644 10.55 -11.53 35.27
CA ASN A 644 10.40 -12.52 36.34
C ASN A 644 9.14 -12.33 37.20
N GLN A 645 8.20 -11.50 36.76
CA GLN A 645 6.94 -11.33 37.47
C GLN A 645 6.16 -12.67 37.55
N PRO A 646 5.61 -13.05 38.73
CA PRO A 646 4.79 -14.24 38.87
C PRO A 646 3.44 -14.10 38.15
N GLY A 647 2.91 -15.22 37.63
CA GLY A 647 1.63 -15.30 36.94
C GLY A 647 1.75 -15.55 35.43
N ALA A 648 0.59 -15.79 34.79
CA ALA A 648 0.50 -16.10 33.36
C ALA A 648 0.14 -14.89 32.48
N THR A 649 -0.14 -13.73 33.08
CA THR A 649 -0.58 -12.52 32.37
C THR A 649 0.40 -11.38 32.61
N ALA A 650 0.79 -10.68 31.55
CA ALA A 650 1.69 -9.53 31.66
C ALA A 650 0.96 -8.40 32.39
N THR A 651 1.61 -7.79 33.38
CA THR A 651 1.12 -6.55 33.99
C THR A 651 1.77 -5.37 33.30
N PHE A 652 0.94 -4.44 32.84
CA PHE A 652 1.41 -3.19 32.24
C PHE A 652 1.78 -2.19 33.32
N PHE A 653 3.05 -1.79 33.36
CA PHE A 653 3.51 -0.65 34.13
C PHE A 653 3.74 0.53 33.19
N ASN A 654 3.05 1.65 33.41
CA ASN A 654 3.18 2.87 32.61
C ASN A 654 4.46 3.64 32.98
N VAL A 655 5.61 2.98 32.80
CA VAL A 655 6.95 3.51 33.05
C VAL A 655 7.83 3.18 31.85
N VAL A 656 8.69 4.12 31.47
CA VAL A 656 9.61 3.96 30.35
C VAL A 656 10.60 2.84 30.68
N ASN A 657 10.76 1.90 29.75
CA ASN A 657 11.68 0.77 29.93
C ASN A 657 13.12 1.26 30.23
N LEU A 658 13.84 0.51 31.08
CA LEU A 658 15.22 0.77 31.52
C LEU A 658 15.43 2.13 32.21
N SER A 659 14.36 2.85 32.54
CA SER A 659 14.44 4.02 33.43
C SER A 659 14.69 3.57 34.88
N PRO A 660 15.24 4.45 35.75
CA PRO A 660 15.32 4.18 37.18
C PRO A 660 13.98 3.75 37.80
N ALA A 661 12.88 4.32 37.30
CA ALA A 661 11.53 3.96 37.72
C ALA A 661 11.14 2.53 37.31
N ALA A 662 11.44 2.12 36.07
CA ALA A 662 11.20 0.74 35.61
C ALA A 662 12.06 -0.28 36.36
N ILE A 663 13.33 0.02 36.60
CA ILE A 663 14.25 -0.82 37.39
C ILE A 663 13.71 -0.99 38.82
N THR A 664 13.30 0.11 39.45
CA THR A 664 12.68 0.09 40.78
C THR A 664 11.37 -0.69 40.78
N THR A 665 10.57 -0.56 39.72
CA THR A 665 9.30 -1.30 39.58
C THR A 665 9.55 -2.80 39.46
N CYS A 666 10.58 -3.22 38.73
CA CYS A 666 10.87 -4.64 38.52
C CYS A 666 11.70 -5.29 39.62
N SER A 667 12.38 -4.52 40.48
CA SER A 667 13.17 -5.05 41.60
C SER A 667 12.32 -5.69 42.70
N GLN A 668 11.00 -5.48 42.69
CA GLN A 668 10.06 -6.14 43.59
C GLN A 668 9.84 -7.63 43.27
N PHE A 669 10.27 -8.09 42.09
CA PHE A 669 10.12 -9.49 41.66
C PHE A 669 11.43 -10.27 41.80
N PRO A 670 11.38 -11.59 42.06
CA PRO A 670 12.60 -12.40 42.23
C PRO A 670 13.49 -12.41 40.98
N GLY A 671 14.81 -12.29 41.17
CA GLY A 671 15.77 -12.15 40.07
C GLY A 671 16.02 -10.67 39.72
N VAL A 672 17.19 -10.36 39.16
CA VAL A 672 17.63 -8.99 38.81
C VAL A 672 16.52 -8.21 38.06
N PRO A 673 16.38 -6.88 38.25
CA PRO A 673 15.40 -6.07 37.52
C PRO A 673 15.67 -6.15 36.02
N ASP A 674 14.89 -6.99 35.34
CA ASP A 674 14.88 -7.11 33.88
C ASP A 674 13.55 -6.52 33.35
N PRO A 675 13.46 -5.16 33.31
CA PRO A 675 12.34 -4.50 32.67
C PRO A 675 12.42 -4.76 31.16
N ILE A 676 11.29 -5.15 30.60
CA ILE A 676 11.14 -5.43 29.18
C ILE A 676 10.07 -4.52 28.60
N THR A 677 10.26 -4.13 27.34
CA THR A 677 9.28 -3.29 26.66
C THR A 677 8.01 -4.10 26.47
N PHE A 678 6.89 -3.53 26.91
CA PHE A 678 5.57 -4.10 26.71
C PHE A 678 4.66 -3.06 26.07
N PHE A 679 3.98 -3.45 24.99
CA PHE A 679 2.97 -2.63 24.35
C PHE A 679 1.59 -3.09 24.80
N LEU A 680 0.88 -2.22 25.51
CA LEU A 680 -0.52 -2.44 25.86
C LEU A 680 -1.41 -1.91 24.74
N ASN A 681 -2.19 -2.79 24.12
CA ASN A 681 -3.18 -2.40 23.13
C ASN A 681 -4.49 -2.01 23.84
N LEU A 682 -5.02 -0.83 23.53
CA LEU A 682 -6.27 -0.32 24.08
C LEU A 682 -7.21 0.12 22.94
N GLY A 683 -8.50 -0.05 23.19
CA GLY A 683 -9.56 0.58 22.40
C GLY A 683 -9.95 1.89 23.07
N ILE A 684 -9.80 3.01 22.38
CA ILE A 684 -10.20 4.33 22.90
C ILE A 684 -11.40 4.88 22.14
N PRO A 685 -12.29 5.66 22.78
CA PRO A 685 -13.25 6.45 22.03
C PRO A 685 -12.52 7.52 21.21
N ALA A 686 -12.98 7.80 20.01
CA ALA A 686 -12.42 8.85 19.14
C ALA A 686 -13.46 9.34 18.13
N LYS A 687 -13.19 10.48 17.50
CA LYS A 687 -14.08 11.08 16.50
C LYS A 687 -13.27 11.57 15.33
N VAL A 688 -13.80 11.39 14.11
CA VAL A 688 -13.29 12.05 12.91
C VAL A 688 -14.43 12.77 12.23
N LYS A 689 -14.26 14.04 11.90
CA LYS A 689 -15.25 14.81 11.14
C LYS A 689 -14.60 15.45 9.94
N GLY A 690 -15.33 15.61 8.85
CA GLY A 690 -14.75 16.18 7.65
C GLY A 690 -15.74 16.51 6.56
N ILE A 691 -15.20 17.12 5.51
CA ILE A 691 -15.86 17.43 4.25
C ILE A 691 -14.97 17.02 3.09
N GLU A 692 -15.58 16.65 1.97
CA GLU A 692 -14.93 16.23 0.74
C GLU A 692 -15.63 16.85 -0.46
N TRP A 693 -14.85 17.21 -1.47
CA TRP A 693 -15.36 17.64 -2.77
C TRP A 693 -14.57 16.99 -3.90
N ASP A 694 -15.27 16.73 -4.99
CA ASP A 694 -14.73 16.24 -6.25
C ASP A 694 -15.51 16.94 -7.37
N ILE A 695 -14.85 17.90 -8.02
CA ILE A 695 -15.47 18.84 -8.97
C ILE A 695 -14.72 18.75 -10.30
N THR A 696 -15.46 18.55 -11.37
CA THR A 696 -14.97 18.66 -12.74
C THR A 696 -15.75 19.73 -13.47
N ALA A 697 -15.08 20.64 -14.15
CA ALA A 697 -15.68 21.65 -15.01
C ALA A 697 -15.07 21.60 -16.42
N VAL A 698 -15.93 21.77 -17.42
CA VAL A 698 -15.58 21.94 -18.84
C VAL A 698 -16.22 23.25 -19.33
N PRO A 699 -15.69 24.43 -18.91
CA PRO A 699 -16.37 25.71 -19.11
C PRO A 699 -16.54 26.08 -20.58
N VAL A 700 -15.57 25.70 -21.40
CA VAL A 700 -15.56 25.80 -22.86
C VAL A 700 -15.01 24.50 -23.44
N GLU A 701 -15.25 24.27 -24.72
CA GLU A 701 -14.68 23.12 -25.43
C GLU A 701 -13.14 23.11 -25.31
N GLY A 702 -12.58 21.92 -25.10
CA GLY A 702 -11.15 21.70 -24.87
C GLY A 702 -10.63 22.06 -23.47
N LEU A 703 -11.25 22.99 -22.74
CA LEU A 703 -10.81 23.36 -21.38
C LEU A 703 -11.41 22.44 -20.32
N ARG A 704 -10.58 21.70 -19.61
CA ARG A 704 -10.97 20.89 -18.45
C ARG A 704 -10.28 21.39 -17.19
N ILE A 705 -11.05 21.49 -16.11
CA ILE A 705 -10.58 21.82 -14.76
C ILE A 705 -11.11 20.75 -13.81
N ASP A 706 -10.21 20.06 -13.11
CA ASP A 706 -10.62 19.23 -11.97
C ASP A 706 -10.12 19.85 -10.67
N TRP A 707 -10.95 19.81 -9.64
CA TRP A 707 -10.59 20.20 -8.29
C TRP A 707 -11.16 19.21 -7.30
N THR A 708 -10.27 18.50 -6.62
CA THR A 708 -10.58 17.50 -5.61
C THR A 708 -9.92 17.89 -4.30
N GLY A 709 -10.56 17.57 -3.18
CA GLY A 709 -9.95 17.85 -1.89
C GLY A 709 -10.82 17.44 -0.72
N GLY A 710 -10.19 17.42 0.45
CA GLY A 710 -10.85 17.04 1.67
C GLY A 710 -10.27 17.76 2.89
N TYR A 711 -11.15 17.95 3.87
CA TYR A 711 -10.81 18.25 5.24
C TYR A 711 -11.20 17.07 6.12
N ASN A 712 -10.34 16.66 7.03
CA ASN A 712 -10.63 15.69 8.07
C ASN A 712 -9.95 16.11 9.38
N HIS A 713 -10.64 15.98 10.50
CA HIS A 713 -10.11 16.33 11.82
C HIS A 713 -10.39 15.22 12.82
N PHE A 714 -9.31 14.71 13.40
CA PHE A 714 -9.33 13.68 14.43
C PHE A 714 -9.37 14.30 15.84
N ALA A 715 -10.23 13.76 16.71
CA ALA A 715 -10.26 14.07 18.12
C ALA A 715 -10.28 12.80 18.96
N SER A 716 -9.35 12.67 19.91
CA SER A 716 -9.34 11.58 20.87
C SER A 716 -10.40 11.79 21.96
N GLY A 717 -11.04 10.72 22.39
CA GLY A 717 -11.90 10.72 23.58
C GLY A 717 -11.11 10.67 24.89
N ILE A 718 -9.81 10.36 24.85
CA ILE A 718 -8.89 10.57 25.97
C ILE A 718 -8.26 11.95 25.78
N THR A 719 -8.63 12.92 26.63
CA THR A 719 -8.28 14.34 26.45
C THR A 719 -7.09 14.80 27.28
N ALA A 720 -6.70 14.06 28.31
CA ALA A 720 -5.58 14.41 29.18
C ALA A 720 -4.28 13.74 28.69
N ALA A 721 -3.29 14.57 28.33
CA ALA A 721 -1.95 14.08 27.96
C ALA A 721 -1.33 13.24 29.09
N GLY A 722 -0.67 12.14 28.71
CA GLY A 722 -0.04 11.19 29.64
C GLY A 722 -0.99 10.10 30.19
N GLN A 723 -2.30 10.22 29.99
CA GLN A 723 -3.22 9.11 30.26
C GLN A 723 -2.99 7.97 29.25
N PRO A 724 -3.06 6.70 29.69
CA PRO A 724 -3.00 5.55 28.79
C PRO A 724 -3.99 5.69 27.63
N GLY A 725 -3.48 5.77 26.40
CA GLY A 725 -4.27 5.77 25.18
C GLY A 725 -4.61 7.17 24.68
N TYR A 726 -4.10 8.22 25.32
CA TYR A 726 -4.17 9.57 24.79
C TYR A 726 -3.62 9.61 23.36
N LEU A 727 -4.30 10.27 22.44
CA LEU A 727 -3.77 10.55 21.11
C LEU A 727 -3.93 12.04 20.88
N ALA A 728 -2.85 12.71 20.49
CA ALA A 728 -2.92 14.13 20.18
C ALA A 728 -3.96 14.37 19.06
N PRO A 729 -4.94 15.27 19.27
CA PRO A 729 -5.91 15.62 18.23
C PRO A 729 -5.23 16.14 16.95
N GLY A 730 -5.86 15.87 15.80
CA GLY A 730 -5.45 16.39 14.49
C GLY A 730 -4.67 15.41 13.61
N ASN A 731 -3.58 15.91 13.01
CA ASN A 731 -2.94 15.41 11.79
C ASN A 731 -2.01 14.18 11.94
N LEU A 732 -2.33 13.25 12.84
CA LEU A 732 -1.47 12.09 13.08
C LEU A 732 -1.51 11.16 11.86
N ARG A 733 -0.39 11.13 11.11
CA ARG A 733 -0.16 10.32 9.90
C ARG A 733 -1.21 10.49 8.80
N GLN A 734 -1.99 11.58 8.85
CA GLN A 734 -2.80 12.10 7.74
C GLN A 734 -2.90 13.62 7.86
N PRO A 735 -2.66 14.40 6.78
CA PRO A 735 -2.90 15.84 6.82
C PRO A 735 -4.39 16.12 6.98
N GLU A 736 -4.74 17.18 7.71
CA GLU A 736 -6.15 17.56 7.88
C GLU A 736 -6.74 18.03 6.56
N TRP A 737 -5.98 18.82 5.80
CA TRP A 737 -6.34 19.21 4.45
C TRP A 737 -5.43 18.54 3.42
N ASN A 738 -6.04 17.99 2.38
CA ASN A 738 -5.38 17.62 1.14
C ASN A 738 -6.20 18.13 -0.06
N MET A 739 -5.50 18.61 -1.09
CA MET A 739 -6.12 19.19 -2.27
C MET A 739 -5.32 18.81 -3.51
N HIS A 740 -6.03 18.55 -4.59
CA HIS A 740 -5.48 18.36 -5.91
C HIS A 740 -6.31 19.19 -6.89
N ALA A 741 -5.64 19.88 -7.81
CA ALA A 741 -6.28 20.53 -8.93
C ALA A 741 -5.51 20.24 -10.21
N ASN A 742 -6.23 20.08 -11.30
CA ASN A 742 -5.64 20.02 -12.62
C ASN A 742 -6.33 20.97 -13.59
N LEU A 743 -5.55 21.40 -14.58
CA LEU A 743 -5.97 22.25 -15.68
C LEU A 743 -5.40 21.66 -16.97
N SER A 744 -6.25 21.38 -17.95
CA SER A 744 -5.83 20.96 -19.29
C SER A 744 -6.62 21.67 -20.37
N TYR A 745 -5.99 21.88 -21.53
CA TYR A 745 -6.63 22.53 -22.67
C TYR A 745 -6.28 21.84 -23.98
N ASP A 746 -7.27 21.39 -24.75
CA ASP A 746 -7.05 20.79 -26.06
C ASP A 746 -6.84 21.87 -27.14
N VAL A 747 -5.65 21.88 -27.73
CA VAL A 747 -5.28 22.73 -28.85
C VAL A 747 -5.34 21.91 -30.13
N HIS A 748 -6.44 22.03 -30.87
CA HIS A 748 -6.60 21.36 -32.16
C HIS A 748 -5.81 22.05 -33.27
N THR A 749 -5.04 21.27 -34.02
CA THR A 749 -4.27 21.73 -35.18
C THR A 749 -4.43 20.76 -36.35
N SER A 750 -3.98 21.16 -37.55
CA SER A 750 -3.94 20.24 -38.71
C SER A 750 -3.01 19.04 -38.52
N LEU A 751 -2.08 19.11 -37.55
CA LEU A 751 -1.15 18.04 -37.25
C LEU A 751 -1.70 17.05 -36.22
N GLY A 752 -2.78 17.39 -35.51
CA GLY A 752 -3.30 16.64 -34.36
C GLY A 752 -3.68 17.56 -33.21
N THR A 753 -4.08 16.96 -32.09
CA THR A 753 -4.45 17.67 -30.87
C THR A 753 -3.27 17.71 -29.91
N PHE A 754 -2.94 18.89 -29.39
CA PHE A 754 -1.97 19.05 -28.31
C PHE A 754 -2.68 19.43 -27.02
N THR A 755 -2.43 18.70 -25.95
CA THR A 755 -3.07 18.92 -24.65
C THR A 755 -2.01 19.25 -23.60
N PRO A 756 -1.62 20.53 -23.44
CA PRO A 756 -0.91 20.98 -22.25
C PRO A 756 -1.77 20.74 -21.00
N ARG A 757 -1.12 20.28 -19.93
CA ARG A 757 -1.74 20.04 -18.62
C ARG A 757 -0.79 20.47 -17.51
N LEU A 758 -1.39 21.03 -16.46
CA LEU A 758 -0.72 21.41 -15.21
C LEU A 758 -1.48 20.78 -14.03
N ASP A 759 -0.76 20.10 -13.16
CA ASP A 759 -1.28 19.46 -11.96
C ASP A 759 -0.68 20.12 -10.71
N TRP A 760 -1.53 20.44 -9.75
CA TRP A 760 -1.16 20.98 -8.45
C TRP A 760 -1.64 20.05 -7.35
N ASN A 761 -0.73 19.66 -6.47
CA ASN A 761 -1.03 18.90 -5.26
C ASN A 761 -0.62 19.72 -4.05
N TRP A 762 -1.44 19.77 -3.01
CA TRP A 762 -1.10 20.42 -1.75
C TRP A 762 -1.61 19.62 -0.56
N GLN A 763 -0.81 19.61 0.50
CA GLN A 763 -1.23 19.09 1.79
C GLN A 763 -0.86 20.06 2.92
N SER A 764 -1.71 20.07 3.94
CA SER A 764 -1.43 20.72 5.22
C SER A 764 -0.38 19.96 6.03
N ARG A 765 -0.03 20.52 7.19
CA ARG A 765 0.89 19.93 8.16
C ARG A 765 0.47 18.51 8.52
N GLN A 766 1.42 17.60 8.68
CA GLN A 766 1.22 16.22 9.13
C GLN A 766 2.21 15.86 10.25
N THR A 767 1.86 14.93 11.13
CA THR A 767 2.78 14.43 12.17
C THR A 767 2.99 12.93 12.08
N PHE A 768 4.23 12.48 12.31
CA PHE A 768 4.63 11.06 12.26
C PHE A 768 5.15 10.52 13.61
N ASP A 769 4.83 11.21 14.70
CA ASP A 769 5.34 10.88 16.03
C ASP A 769 5.10 9.39 16.37
N PRO A 770 6.15 8.62 16.74
CA PRO A 770 6.03 7.20 17.08
C PRO A 770 5.50 6.96 18.50
N SER A 771 5.46 7.98 19.37
CA SER A 771 4.95 7.90 20.74
C SER A 771 3.88 8.98 21.02
N PRO A 772 2.81 9.07 20.20
CA PRO A 772 1.76 10.07 20.37
C PRO A 772 0.97 9.85 21.67
N ALA A 773 1.15 8.68 22.29
CA ALA A 773 0.44 8.20 23.47
C ALA A 773 0.62 9.04 24.75
N THR A 774 1.61 9.95 24.80
CA THR A 774 1.98 10.61 26.07
C THR A 774 2.12 12.13 26.02
N ARG A 775 2.15 12.76 24.83
CA ARG A 775 2.44 14.21 24.68
C ARG A 775 2.02 14.76 23.31
N ALA A 776 2.12 16.09 23.15
CA ALA A 776 2.02 16.74 21.85
C ALA A 776 3.15 16.28 20.90
N PRO A 777 2.91 16.22 19.58
CA PRO A 777 3.93 15.81 18.61
C PRO A 777 5.16 16.70 18.71
N PHE A 778 6.34 16.09 18.77
CA PHE A 778 7.55 16.89 18.78
C PHE A 778 7.78 17.60 17.44
N PRO A 779 8.36 18.82 17.43
CA PRO A 779 8.63 19.57 16.20
C PRO A 779 9.41 18.78 15.15
N GLN A 780 10.34 17.92 15.55
CA GLN A 780 11.14 17.12 14.61
C GLN A 780 10.39 15.94 13.95
N PHE A 781 9.15 15.65 14.33
CA PHE A 781 8.27 14.66 13.69
C PHE A 781 7.13 15.31 12.90
N VAL A 782 7.26 16.62 12.63
CA VAL A 782 6.30 17.41 11.87
C VAL A 782 6.78 17.49 10.42
N ILE A 783 5.90 17.13 9.49
CA ILE A 783 6.03 17.46 8.08
C ILE A 783 5.26 18.74 7.84
N GLU A 784 5.96 19.78 7.41
CA GLU A 784 5.37 21.08 7.14
C GLU A 784 4.54 21.07 5.84
N PRO A 785 3.55 21.99 5.70
CA PRO A 785 2.75 22.09 4.49
C PRO A 785 3.62 22.27 3.24
N TYR A 786 3.23 21.60 2.15
CA TYR A 786 3.91 21.77 0.87
C TYR A 786 2.95 21.61 -0.30
N SER A 787 3.24 22.34 -1.38
CA SER A 787 2.71 22.09 -2.72
C SER A 787 3.73 21.37 -3.60
N LEU A 788 3.22 20.61 -4.58
CA LEU A 788 3.95 20.01 -5.69
C LEU A 788 3.25 20.37 -7.00
N TRP A 789 4.04 20.63 -8.03
CA TRP A 789 3.57 20.92 -9.38
C TRP A 789 4.08 19.87 -10.34
N ASN A 790 3.21 19.33 -11.20
CA ASN A 790 3.59 18.49 -12.33
C ASN A 790 3.05 19.14 -13.62
N ALA A 791 3.67 18.85 -14.74
CA ALA A 791 3.23 19.36 -16.03
C ALA A 791 3.40 18.28 -17.10
N GLN A 792 2.55 18.32 -18.12
CA GLN A 792 2.72 17.50 -19.30
C GLN A 792 2.20 18.18 -20.56
N VAL A 793 2.68 17.72 -21.71
CA VAL A 793 2.08 18.02 -23.00
C VAL A 793 1.85 16.69 -23.70
N ALA A 794 0.59 16.36 -23.95
CA ALA A 794 0.20 15.23 -24.77
C ALA A 794 -0.04 15.67 -26.22
N TYR A 795 0.22 14.77 -27.16
CA TYR A 795 -0.09 14.89 -28.57
C TYR A 795 -0.89 13.66 -28.98
N GLU A 796 -1.99 13.88 -29.70
CA GLU A 796 -2.80 12.85 -30.34
C GLU A 796 -2.87 13.11 -31.85
N ALA A 797 -2.52 12.11 -32.64
CA ALA A 797 -2.57 12.21 -34.09
C ALA A 797 -4.02 12.28 -34.61
N PRO A 798 -4.27 12.86 -35.80
CA PRO A 798 -5.63 12.98 -36.34
C PRO A 798 -6.35 11.65 -36.56
N ASP A 799 -5.61 10.56 -36.82
CA ASP A 799 -6.15 9.20 -36.95
C ASP A 799 -6.39 8.52 -35.59
N ARG A 800 -6.06 9.19 -34.47
CA ARG A 800 -6.07 8.70 -33.07
C ARG A 800 -5.25 7.44 -32.81
N GLY A 801 -4.54 6.94 -33.82
CA GLY A 801 -3.78 5.72 -33.69
C GLY A 801 -2.46 5.97 -32.95
N TRP A 802 -1.87 7.17 -33.05
CA TRP A 802 -0.64 7.51 -32.32
C TRP A 802 -0.87 8.57 -31.26
N THR A 803 -0.27 8.37 -30.09
CA THR A 803 -0.14 9.39 -29.04
C THR A 803 1.31 9.49 -28.57
N ALA A 804 1.71 10.69 -28.17
CA ALA A 804 2.99 10.96 -27.54
C ALA A 804 2.80 11.92 -26.36
N THR A 805 3.45 11.68 -25.23
CA THR A 805 3.36 12.55 -24.05
C THR A 805 4.75 12.85 -23.53
N LEU A 806 5.04 14.13 -23.31
CA LEU A 806 6.17 14.57 -22.50
C LEU A 806 5.64 15.00 -21.14
N SER A 807 6.02 14.30 -20.07
CA SER A 807 5.63 14.63 -18.70
C SER A 807 6.84 15.01 -17.85
N VAL A 808 6.60 15.91 -16.89
CA VAL A 808 7.56 16.35 -15.89
C VAL A 808 6.88 16.32 -14.53
N THR A 809 7.41 15.52 -13.60
CA THR A 809 6.95 15.47 -12.20
C THR A 809 7.87 16.29 -11.31
N ASN A 810 7.32 16.85 -10.22
CA ASN A 810 8.07 17.70 -9.28
C ASN A 810 8.80 18.85 -10.02
N LEU A 811 8.03 19.65 -10.77
CA LEU A 811 8.51 20.68 -11.70
C LEU A 811 9.44 21.70 -11.05
N ASP A 812 9.20 22.07 -9.79
CA ASP A 812 10.01 22.97 -8.98
C ASP A 812 11.25 22.29 -8.36
N ASN A 813 11.42 20.99 -8.58
CA ASN A 813 12.46 20.15 -8.00
C ASN A 813 12.51 20.29 -6.47
N LYS A 814 11.33 20.29 -5.85
CA LYS A 814 11.16 20.44 -4.42
C LYS A 814 11.67 19.21 -3.71
N TRP A 815 12.49 19.45 -2.70
CA TRP A 815 12.82 18.44 -1.71
C TRP A 815 11.77 18.44 -0.61
N TYR A 816 11.21 17.28 -0.33
CA TYR A 816 10.24 17.10 0.73
C TYR A 816 10.30 15.68 1.30
N HIS A 817 9.83 15.57 2.54
CA HIS A 817 9.73 14.32 3.27
C HIS A 817 8.28 13.88 3.31
N TYR A 818 8.04 12.59 3.23
CA TYR A 818 6.73 12.00 3.51
C TYR A 818 6.72 11.18 4.80
N GLN A 819 7.88 11.01 5.45
CA GLN A 819 7.99 10.36 6.75
C GLN A 819 9.28 10.77 7.49
N LEU A 820 9.16 11.01 8.80
CA LEU A 820 10.27 11.28 9.71
C LEU A 820 10.35 10.14 10.75
N LEU A 821 11.56 9.69 11.04
CA LEU A 821 11.85 8.54 11.90
C LEU A 821 13.00 8.87 12.85
N GLU A 822 12.92 8.37 14.08
CA GLU A 822 14.01 8.41 15.05
C GLU A 822 14.29 6.99 15.53
N GLY A 823 15.50 6.51 15.26
CA GLY A 823 16.04 5.28 15.82
C GLY A 823 16.95 5.58 17.02
N THR A 824 17.50 4.55 17.62
CA THR A 824 18.41 4.69 18.76
C THR A 824 19.75 5.33 18.39
N LEU A 825 20.20 5.17 17.14
CA LEU A 825 21.52 5.62 16.68
C LEU A 825 21.47 6.81 15.74
N ASN A 826 20.29 7.16 15.24
CA ASN A 826 20.13 8.13 14.17
C ASN A 826 18.71 8.69 14.13
N GLN A 827 18.60 9.90 13.60
CA GLN A 827 17.34 10.43 13.10
C GLN A 827 17.41 10.46 11.58
N GLN A 828 16.36 10.01 10.93
CA GLN A 828 16.33 9.81 9.49
C GLN A 828 14.98 10.15 8.89
N THR A 829 14.95 10.24 7.56
CA THR A 829 13.75 10.61 6.84
C THR A 829 13.65 9.91 5.50
N ARG A 830 12.41 9.66 5.10
CA ARG A 830 12.08 9.20 3.75
C ARG A 830 11.62 10.36 2.91
N VAL A 831 12.13 10.39 1.70
CA VAL A 831 12.05 11.52 0.78
C VAL A 831 11.52 11.06 -0.55
N ALA A 832 10.77 11.94 -1.19
CA ALA A 832 10.29 11.66 -2.52
C ALA A 832 11.37 11.91 -3.58
N ALA A 833 11.10 11.37 -4.78
CA ALA A 833 11.98 11.55 -5.90
C ALA A 833 12.14 13.03 -6.30
N PRO A 834 13.33 13.43 -6.80
CA PRO A 834 13.53 14.76 -7.38
C PRO A 834 12.74 14.91 -8.68
N ARG A 835 12.88 16.05 -9.36
CA ARG A 835 12.27 16.29 -10.66
C ARG A 835 12.63 15.19 -11.66
N GLU A 836 11.63 14.67 -12.36
CA GLU A 836 11.79 13.68 -13.42
C GLU A 836 11.08 14.11 -14.69
N PHE A 837 11.63 13.68 -15.82
CA PHE A 837 10.98 13.76 -17.13
C PHE A 837 10.77 12.35 -17.69
N ALA A 838 9.67 12.18 -18.42
CA ALA A 838 9.40 10.99 -19.20
C ALA A 838 8.79 11.36 -20.56
N VAL A 839 9.14 10.58 -21.58
CA VAL A 839 8.51 10.60 -22.90
C VAL A 839 7.86 9.24 -23.12
N THR A 840 6.56 9.25 -23.34
CA THR A 840 5.76 8.06 -23.64
C THR A 840 5.26 8.15 -25.07
N VAL A 841 5.37 7.07 -25.84
CA VAL A 841 4.80 6.95 -27.18
C VAL A 841 3.93 5.70 -27.22
N LYS A 842 2.71 5.82 -27.71
CA LYS A 842 1.73 4.73 -27.77
C LYS A 842 1.09 4.65 -29.15
N ARG A 843 0.95 3.43 -29.67
CA ARG A 843 0.17 3.07 -30.84
C ARG A 843 -1.01 2.21 -30.41
N THR A 844 -2.22 2.66 -30.72
CA THR A 844 -3.45 1.89 -30.57
C THR A 844 -3.86 1.36 -31.96
N PHE A 845 -4.42 0.15 -32.02
CA PHE A 845 -4.85 -0.47 -33.27
C PHE A 845 -6.07 -1.37 -33.07
#